data_AF-A0A7Y1TLY4-F1
#
_entry.id   AF-A0A7Y1TLY4-F1
#
_cell.length_a   1.000
_cell.length_b   1.000
_cell.length_c   1.000
_cell.angle_alpha   90.00
_cell.angle_beta   90.00
_cell.angle_gamma   90.00
#
_symmetry.space_group_name_H-M   'P 1'
#
loop_
_entity.id
_entity.type
_entity.pdbx_description
1 polymer ?
#
loop_
_entity_poly.entity_id
_entity_poly.type
_entity_poly.pdbx_seq_one_letter_code
_entity_poly.pdbx_strand_id
1 'polypeptide(L)'
;MVYPWNSRSWLNVNINELQHKHLINKKGHNPANSAMIGTAVDTSKSHQISRRDIIKALMQMASIFANKKDTITVHNVANHIESERSLKPILLGCKTIQKFDFVHNNIIFLQPTRVISRKTIELNFLLVKQLFNDADFVKKFEENSQLTLSILVSGPIPHGQRNYYKNLLEDFKDFLEKIDPKFRSNVLLGFFFSEFDKHEFKKNYKRPIDIERLYEVASLILLPSQTEGRGLPIIEAAACGTPIFCKQYEPRAVYEHVIGYHLDESERLKVLEFKGNTIPRSLIKKISDHIFYPQNNMEDLLHNRNVIQQRYSLEALQKNIEYLLKRLHSQLKAISNEPNENVVRLLKKYKKMVDFENDDLKTILNKKTRHYLPGYGRLAFMIYLKSLIDPSFFRVEEQMIKGRLMKYTRLMENDLPDLKNTDLSKIHDYYNAVEDIFSCVEGESKIRHDHSLAYRHRNKKLYSYHQFTYQELTGLVNMIYNDIFKPKKRQDHSLAPQFFSDWELALFQLTNSTFLGIDNRKRLTEMLKDNVPKGYFPGRFIKNELEYFVLQPIRAQLKLSLEEELTTNILEARGKNLKKVYIFIHEPKISKWFSGANIRSYLELETEPELAILYKAGVIEIVETEQWCEGVHFPQMGAAAIKVLRKIKESEGFLIINGEHASMMADIIEIDHFHIGKARHRMTAKIMGIPKESGFIQFVPAGVRTTLAYPTPIQTSKNFDNALKSELYNELQE
;
A
#
# COMPACT_ATOMS: atom_id res chain seq x y z
N MET A 1 7.45 3.18 29.73
CA MET A 1 7.47 2.66 28.34
C MET A 1 8.76 1.84 28.20
N VAL A 2 8.73 0.57 27.78
CA VAL A 2 9.94 -0.30 27.74
C VAL A 2 10.81 -0.04 26.52
N TYR A 3 10.23 0.50 25.45
CA TYR A 3 10.94 0.84 24.21
C TYR A 3 11.11 2.36 24.09
N PRO A 4 12.27 2.92 24.49
CA PRO A 4 12.48 4.37 24.48
C PRO A 4 12.30 4.97 23.08
N TRP A 5 12.65 4.23 22.03
CA TRP A 5 12.52 4.64 20.62
C TRP A 5 11.07 4.77 20.10
N ASN A 6 10.07 4.44 20.93
CA ASN A 6 8.65 4.65 20.62
C ASN A 6 8.07 5.88 21.35
N SER A 7 8.91 6.66 22.02
CA SER A 7 8.49 7.89 22.70
C SER A 7 8.66 9.11 21.79
N ARG A 8 8.02 10.22 22.18
CA ARG A 8 8.07 11.49 21.43
C ARG A 8 9.47 12.08 21.30
N SER A 9 10.41 11.68 22.15
CA SER A 9 11.81 12.13 22.06
C SER A 9 12.61 11.44 20.94
N TRP A 10 12.01 10.49 20.22
CA TRP A 10 12.65 9.77 19.13
C TRP A 10 11.90 9.96 17.80
N LEU A 11 12.66 10.16 16.71
CA LEU A 11 12.15 10.15 15.34
C LEU A 11 12.77 8.98 14.60
N ASN A 12 11.93 8.05 14.13
CA ASN A 12 12.37 6.92 13.32
C ASN A 12 12.46 7.37 11.85
N VAL A 13 13.67 7.49 11.35
CA VAL A 13 13.96 7.93 9.98
C VAL A 13 14.24 6.71 9.10
N ASN A 14 13.36 6.45 8.15
CA ASN A 14 13.34 5.23 7.34
C ASN A 14 13.84 5.50 5.93
N ILE A 15 14.50 4.51 5.33
CA ILE A 15 15.13 4.65 4.01
C ILE A 15 14.22 4.16 2.88
N ASN A 16 13.09 3.57 3.23
CA ASN A 16 12.06 3.12 2.29
C ASN A 16 10.67 3.15 2.94
N GLU A 17 9.65 3.17 2.09
CA GLU A 17 8.26 3.26 2.50
C GLU A 17 7.76 2.00 3.23
N LEU A 18 8.31 0.82 2.91
CA LEU A 18 7.91 -0.44 3.54
C LEU A 18 8.25 -0.45 5.05
N GLN A 19 9.45 -0.01 5.41
CA GLN A 19 9.87 0.15 6.81
C GLN A 19 8.99 1.18 7.53
N HIS A 20 8.79 2.35 6.90
CA HIS A 20 7.94 3.41 7.45
C HIS A 20 6.50 2.92 7.71
N LYS A 21 5.87 2.25 6.73
CA LYS A 21 4.55 1.64 6.85
C LYS A 21 4.53 0.52 7.90
N HIS A 22 5.59 -0.27 8.03
CA HIS A 22 5.67 -1.33 9.04
C HIS A 22 5.67 -0.77 10.46
N LEU A 23 6.51 0.23 10.75
CA LEU A 23 6.59 0.85 12.08
C LEU A 23 5.23 1.42 12.51
N ILE A 24 4.52 2.08 11.60
CA ILE A 24 3.20 2.64 11.90
C ILE A 24 2.15 1.52 11.99
N ASN A 25 1.93 0.78 10.90
CA ASN A 25 0.77 -0.11 10.76
C ASN A 25 0.89 -1.41 11.58
N LYS A 26 2.10 -1.80 11.98
CA LYS A 26 2.36 -3.06 12.70
C LYS A 26 2.96 -2.85 14.08
N LYS A 27 3.86 -1.88 14.24
CA LYS A 27 4.51 -1.59 15.53
C LYS A 27 3.77 -0.52 16.35
N GLY A 28 2.83 0.20 15.74
CA GLY A 28 2.04 1.20 16.44
C GLY A 28 2.80 2.46 16.79
N HIS A 29 3.86 2.78 16.03
CA HIS A 29 4.57 4.05 16.19
C HIS A 29 3.64 5.19 15.77
N ASN A 30 3.66 6.27 16.55
CA ASN A 30 3.00 7.52 16.19
C ASN A 30 3.54 7.99 14.82
N PRO A 31 2.67 8.23 13.81
CA PRO A 31 3.10 8.71 12.50
C PRO A 31 3.94 9.99 12.56
N ALA A 32 3.71 10.86 13.55
CA ALA A 32 4.48 12.07 13.78
C ALA A 32 5.95 11.77 14.15
N ASN A 33 6.25 10.60 14.72
CA ASN A 33 7.58 10.09 15.07
C ASN A 33 8.16 9.10 14.05
N SER A 34 7.59 9.04 12.84
CA SER A 34 8.12 8.22 11.76
C SER A 34 8.13 9.01 10.45
N ALA A 35 9.26 8.96 9.75
CA ALA A 35 9.43 9.68 8.50
C ALA A 35 10.33 8.91 7.53
N MET A 36 10.38 9.38 6.28
CA MET A 36 11.31 8.87 5.28
C MET A 36 12.42 9.89 5.04
N ILE A 37 13.63 9.39 4.83
CA ILE A 37 14.76 10.19 4.34
C ILE A 37 15.05 9.86 2.89
N GLY A 38 15.24 10.91 2.09
CA GLY A 38 15.66 10.80 0.71
C GLY A 38 17.11 10.34 0.57
N THR A 39 17.55 10.29 -0.68
CA THR A 39 18.97 10.13 -1.03
C THR A 39 19.35 11.28 -1.95
N ALA A 40 20.62 11.61 -2.02
CA ALA A 40 21.11 12.66 -2.91
C ALA A 40 22.38 12.24 -3.63
N VAL A 41 22.58 12.87 -4.78
CA VAL A 41 23.82 12.92 -5.54
C VAL A 41 24.23 14.39 -5.67
N ASP A 42 25.53 14.63 -5.77
CA ASP A 42 26.06 15.99 -5.92
C ASP A 42 25.87 16.46 -7.38
N THR A 43 24.80 17.22 -7.61
CA THR A 43 24.48 17.74 -8.94
C THR A 43 25.41 18.87 -9.37
N SER A 44 26.12 19.49 -8.42
CA SER A 44 27.08 20.56 -8.74
C SER A 44 28.26 20.03 -9.54
N LYS A 45 28.57 18.73 -9.46
CA LYS A 45 29.68 18.12 -10.21
C LYS A 45 29.34 17.71 -11.63
N SER A 46 28.06 17.57 -11.97
CA SER A 46 27.60 17.24 -13.33
C SER A 46 27.75 18.46 -14.26
N HIS A 47 28.95 18.63 -14.81
CA HIS A 47 29.26 19.73 -15.72
C HIS A 47 29.19 19.28 -17.19
N GLN A 48 28.95 20.22 -18.10
CA GLN A 48 29.22 19.99 -19.51
C GLN A 48 30.71 19.69 -19.70
N ILE A 49 30.97 18.49 -20.17
CA ILE A 49 32.31 17.98 -20.32
C ILE A 49 32.86 18.40 -21.67
N SER A 50 34.07 18.94 -21.70
CA SER A 50 34.75 19.18 -22.98
C SER A 50 35.17 17.86 -23.63
N ARG A 51 35.20 17.82 -24.97
CA ARG A 51 35.77 16.68 -25.72
C ARG A 51 37.18 16.31 -25.24
N ARG A 52 37.98 17.31 -24.83
CA ARG A 52 39.34 17.12 -24.31
C ARG A 52 39.32 16.36 -22.98
N ASP A 53 38.36 16.63 -22.12
CA ASP A 53 38.26 15.93 -20.84
C ASP A 53 37.76 14.49 -21.03
N ILE A 54 36.89 14.22 -22.02
CA ILE A 54 36.49 12.85 -22.37
C ILE A 54 37.74 12.06 -22.79
N ILE A 55 38.54 12.62 -23.70
CA ILE A 55 39.79 12.00 -24.16
C ILE A 55 40.73 11.73 -22.98
N LYS A 56 40.92 12.70 -22.07
CA LYS A 56 41.76 12.50 -20.88
C LYS A 56 41.25 11.37 -19.99
N ALA A 57 39.94 11.24 -19.81
CA ALA A 57 39.35 10.16 -19.02
C ALA A 57 39.55 8.80 -19.71
N LEU A 58 39.34 8.71 -21.03
CA LEU A 58 39.62 7.51 -21.81
C LEU A 58 41.11 7.13 -21.76
N MET A 59 42.03 8.09 -21.79
CA MET A 59 43.47 7.84 -21.62
C MET A 59 43.81 7.28 -20.23
N GLN A 60 43.12 7.73 -19.19
CA GLN A 60 43.27 7.17 -17.85
C GLN A 60 42.67 5.76 -17.75
N MET A 61 41.54 5.48 -18.39
CA MET A 61 40.99 4.12 -18.49
C MET A 61 41.93 3.18 -19.27
N ALA A 62 42.52 3.69 -20.35
CA ALA A 62 43.53 2.99 -21.13
C ALA A 62 44.75 2.60 -20.29
N SER A 63 45.25 3.52 -19.43
CA SER A 63 46.41 3.24 -18.57
C SER A 63 46.11 2.18 -17.50
N ILE A 64 44.88 2.11 -17.00
CA ILE A 64 44.41 1.05 -16.10
C ILE A 64 44.58 -0.32 -16.77
N PHE A 65 44.13 -0.48 -18.01
CA PHE A 65 44.25 -1.74 -18.74
C PHE A 65 45.68 -2.05 -19.21
N ALA A 66 46.51 -1.02 -19.46
CA ALA A 66 47.90 -1.21 -19.82
C ALA A 66 48.74 -1.77 -18.66
N ASN A 67 48.32 -1.59 -17.40
CA ASN A 67 48.92 -2.21 -16.21
C ASN A 67 50.46 -2.04 -16.16
N LYS A 68 50.90 -0.78 -16.22
CA LYS A 68 52.31 -0.31 -16.27
C LYS A 68 53.07 -0.59 -17.58
N LYS A 69 52.40 -1.06 -18.63
CA LYS A 69 52.98 -1.19 -19.98
C LYS A 69 52.66 0.04 -20.84
N ASP A 70 53.38 0.19 -21.95
CA ASP A 70 53.15 1.27 -22.92
C ASP A 70 51.93 1.04 -23.82
N THR A 71 51.44 -0.20 -23.92
CA THR A 71 50.36 -0.58 -24.83
C THR A 71 49.36 -1.53 -24.17
N ILE A 72 48.10 -1.44 -24.60
CA ILE A 72 47.03 -2.32 -24.13
C ILE A 72 47.07 -3.63 -24.91
N THR A 73 46.88 -4.73 -24.20
CA THR A 73 46.69 -6.05 -24.79
C THR A 73 45.28 -6.54 -24.47
N VAL A 74 44.47 -6.80 -25.50
CA VAL A 74 43.25 -7.59 -25.35
C VAL A 74 43.67 -9.05 -25.27
N HIS A 75 43.20 -9.77 -24.27
CA HIS A 75 43.51 -11.18 -24.11
C HIS A 75 42.38 -12.08 -24.63
N ASN A 76 42.71 -13.22 -25.23
CA ASN A 76 41.71 -14.23 -25.56
C ASN A 76 41.07 -14.77 -24.27
N VAL A 77 39.74 -14.66 -24.15
CA VAL A 77 38.98 -15.14 -22.98
C VAL A 77 39.21 -16.63 -22.71
N ALA A 78 39.30 -17.46 -23.76
CA ALA A 78 39.47 -18.91 -23.61
C ALA A 78 40.74 -19.29 -22.82
N ASN A 79 41.78 -18.45 -22.89
CA ASN A 79 43.06 -18.68 -22.20
C ASN A 79 43.08 -18.13 -20.76
N HIS A 80 42.04 -17.43 -20.32
CA HIS A 80 41.98 -16.77 -19.00
C HIS A 80 40.94 -17.35 -18.04
N ILE A 81 40.10 -18.30 -18.48
CA ILE A 81 39.08 -18.95 -17.63
C ILE A 81 39.69 -19.68 -16.43
N GLU A 82 40.84 -20.34 -16.64
CA GLU A 82 41.53 -21.11 -15.58
C GLU A 82 42.76 -20.42 -15.01
N SER A 83 43.09 -19.20 -15.47
CA SER A 83 44.30 -18.54 -15.01
C SER A 83 44.15 -18.09 -13.55
N GLU A 84 45.14 -18.42 -12.70
CA GLU A 84 45.25 -17.89 -11.33
C GLU A 84 45.68 -16.41 -11.30
N ARG A 85 45.57 -15.70 -12.42
CA ARG A 85 46.11 -14.35 -12.58
C ARG A 85 45.56 -13.44 -11.49
N SER A 86 46.47 -12.71 -10.84
CA SER A 86 46.17 -11.69 -9.84
C SER A 86 45.04 -10.77 -10.32
N LEU A 87 44.12 -10.38 -9.42
CA LEU A 87 43.00 -9.43 -9.58
C LEU A 87 43.44 -8.03 -10.09
N LYS A 88 44.09 -7.99 -11.24
CA LYS A 88 44.57 -6.81 -11.94
C LYS A 88 43.60 -6.52 -13.09
N PRO A 89 43.46 -5.24 -13.47
CA PRO A 89 42.61 -4.87 -14.59
C PRO A 89 42.91 -5.70 -15.84
N ILE A 90 41.87 -6.09 -16.55
CA ILE A 90 41.99 -6.97 -17.72
C ILE A 90 40.94 -6.60 -18.77
N LEU A 91 41.33 -6.72 -20.03
CA LEU A 91 40.46 -6.58 -21.20
C LEU A 91 40.48 -7.89 -22.00
N LEU A 92 39.30 -8.43 -22.28
CA LEU A 92 39.09 -9.76 -22.86
C LEU A 92 38.33 -9.65 -24.17
N GLY A 93 38.63 -10.55 -25.11
CA GLY A 93 37.96 -10.67 -26.41
C GLY A 93 38.11 -12.07 -27.01
N CYS A 94 37.69 -12.24 -28.26
CA CYS A 94 37.73 -13.55 -28.94
C CYS A 94 39.16 -14.02 -29.31
N LYS A 95 40.11 -13.10 -29.41
CA LYS A 95 41.52 -13.35 -29.73
C LYS A 95 42.42 -12.34 -29.03
N THR A 96 43.71 -12.65 -28.95
CA THR A 96 44.69 -11.70 -28.43
C THR A 96 44.95 -10.58 -29.45
N ILE A 97 44.82 -9.33 -29.03
CA ILE A 97 45.10 -8.14 -29.86
C ILE A 97 46.17 -7.32 -29.15
N GLN A 98 47.31 -7.13 -29.81
CA GLN A 98 48.39 -6.29 -29.29
C GLN A 98 48.19 -4.84 -29.75
N LYS A 99 48.67 -3.88 -28.94
CA LYS A 99 48.58 -2.44 -29.24
C LYS A 99 47.15 -1.97 -29.52
N PHE A 100 46.21 -2.43 -28.70
CA PHE A 100 44.81 -2.04 -28.83
C PHE A 100 44.62 -0.55 -28.53
N ASP A 101 43.95 0.16 -29.43
CA ASP A 101 43.55 1.55 -29.21
C ASP A 101 42.19 1.58 -28.50
N PHE A 102 42.21 1.87 -27.20
CA PHE A 102 41.00 1.97 -26.38
C PHE A 102 40.34 3.35 -26.47
N VAL A 103 41.08 4.37 -26.91
CA VAL A 103 40.65 5.77 -26.85
C VAL A 103 39.80 6.15 -28.06
N HIS A 104 40.11 5.60 -29.23
CA HIS A 104 39.37 5.88 -30.47
C HIS A 104 38.45 4.71 -30.84
N ASN A 105 37.35 5.03 -31.54
CA ASN A 105 36.43 4.04 -32.13
C ASN A 105 35.93 2.99 -31.14
N ASN A 106 35.62 3.37 -29.90
CA ASN A 106 35.13 2.44 -28.87
C ASN A 106 33.83 2.95 -28.22
N ILE A 107 32.78 2.15 -28.33
CA ILE A 107 31.50 2.32 -27.64
C ILE A 107 31.63 1.68 -26.26
N ILE A 108 31.38 2.46 -25.21
CA ILE A 108 31.58 1.99 -23.84
C ILE A 108 30.24 1.74 -23.17
N PHE A 109 29.98 0.48 -22.82
CA PHE A 109 28.89 0.11 -21.95
C PHE A 109 29.43 -0.10 -20.54
N LEU A 110 29.01 0.71 -19.59
CA LEU A 110 29.52 0.65 -18.22
C LEU A 110 28.54 -0.05 -17.29
N GLN A 111 29.01 -1.08 -16.58
CA GLN A 111 28.35 -1.66 -15.43
C GLN A 111 29.08 -1.25 -14.13
N PRO A 112 28.55 -0.25 -13.40
CA PRO A 112 29.21 0.35 -12.24
C PRO A 112 29.00 -0.48 -10.96
N THR A 113 29.30 -1.78 -10.99
CA THR A 113 28.97 -2.69 -9.88
C THR A 113 30.11 -3.64 -9.52
N ARG A 114 30.06 -4.19 -8.30
CA ARG A 114 30.89 -5.34 -7.91
C ARG A 114 30.51 -6.58 -8.72
N VAL A 115 31.47 -7.45 -8.96
CA VAL A 115 31.26 -8.72 -9.67
C VAL A 115 30.62 -9.74 -8.72
N ILE A 116 29.29 -9.75 -8.65
CA ILE A 116 28.49 -10.65 -7.79
C ILE A 116 27.24 -11.14 -8.51
N SER A 117 26.81 -12.36 -8.21
CA SER A 117 25.72 -13.04 -8.95
C SER A 117 24.41 -12.25 -9.03
N ARG A 118 23.99 -11.59 -7.95
CA ARG A 118 22.73 -10.80 -7.94
C ARG A 118 22.73 -9.58 -8.88
N LYS A 119 23.90 -9.17 -9.39
CA LYS A 119 24.04 -8.09 -10.38
C LYS A 119 23.85 -8.58 -11.81
N THR A 120 23.80 -9.89 -12.02
CA THR A 120 23.42 -10.55 -13.28
C THR A 120 24.08 -9.94 -14.51
N ILE A 121 25.41 -9.81 -14.46
CA ILE A 121 26.25 -9.19 -15.52
C ILE A 121 26.04 -9.91 -16.87
N GLU A 122 25.78 -11.21 -16.83
CA GLU A 122 25.55 -12.06 -18.00
C GLU A 122 24.37 -11.58 -18.88
N LEU A 123 23.40 -10.84 -18.33
CA LEU A 123 22.30 -10.26 -19.13
C LEU A 123 22.78 -9.16 -20.09
N ASN A 124 23.96 -8.57 -19.85
CA ASN A 124 24.57 -7.64 -20.81
C ASN A 124 24.93 -8.35 -22.11
N PHE A 125 25.36 -9.62 -22.04
CA PHE A 125 25.70 -10.41 -23.22
C PHE A 125 24.45 -10.68 -24.07
N LEU A 126 23.31 -10.89 -23.42
CA LEU A 126 22.02 -10.99 -24.11
C LEU A 126 21.66 -9.69 -24.83
N LEU A 127 21.82 -8.53 -24.17
CA LEU A 127 21.58 -7.23 -24.79
C LEU A 127 22.47 -7.04 -26.04
N VAL A 128 23.77 -7.24 -25.89
CA VAL A 128 24.73 -7.06 -26.99
C VAL A 128 24.45 -8.04 -28.12
N LYS A 129 24.11 -9.30 -27.81
CA LYS A 129 23.68 -10.27 -28.83
C LYS A 129 22.49 -9.75 -29.64
N GLN A 130 21.50 -9.17 -28.99
CA GLN A 130 20.33 -8.64 -29.68
C GLN A 130 20.66 -7.40 -30.52
N LEU A 131 21.57 -6.54 -30.06
CA LEU A 131 22.06 -5.39 -30.85
C LEU A 131 22.78 -5.88 -32.13
N PHE A 132 23.64 -6.88 -32.05
CA PHE A 132 24.31 -7.45 -33.23
C PHE A 132 23.41 -8.33 -34.12
N ASN A 133 22.15 -8.56 -33.72
CA ASN A 133 21.13 -9.16 -34.59
C ASN A 133 20.23 -8.11 -35.25
N ASP A 134 20.37 -6.84 -34.87
CA ASP A 134 19.64 -5.71 -35.46
C ASP A 134 20.40 -5.17 -36.67
N ALA A 135 19.73 -5.12 -37.82
CA ALA A 135 20.38 -4.76 -39.08
C ALA A 135 20.91 -3.32 -39.10
N ASP A 136 20.19 -2.38 -38.49
CA ASP A 136 20.59 -0.97 -38.44
C ASP A 136 21.82 -0.76 -37.56
N PHE A 137 21.88 -1.46 -36.43
CA PHE A 137 23.04 -1.46 -35.54
C PHE A 137 24.27 -2.07 -36.22
N VAL A 138 24.11 -3.24 -36.86
CA VAL A 138 25.18 -3.95 -37.56
C VAL A 138 25.77 -3.12 -38.70
N LYS A 139 24.93 -2.42 -39.46
CA LYS A 139 25.36 -1.56 -40.57
C LYS A 139 26.43 -0.54 -40.13
N LYS A 140 26.37 -0.04 -38.90
CA LYS A 140 27.38 0.89 -38.36
C LYS A 140 28.75 0.26 -38.14
N PHE A 141 28.80 -1.02 -37.78
CA PHE A 141 30.06 -1.77 -37.68
C PHE A 141 30.60 -2.19 -39.04
N GLU A 142 29.73 -2.34 -40.05
CA GLU A 142 30.16 -2.56 -41.45
C GLU A 142 30.74 -1.28 -42.08
N GLU A 143 30.10 -0.12 -41.82
CA GLU A 143 30.58 1.20 -42.26
C GLU A 143 31.91 1.60 -41.61
N ASN A 144 32.20 1.10 -40.40
CA ASN A 144 33.46 1.36 -39.68
C ASN A 144 34.02 0.09 -39.02
N SER A 145 34.92 -0.60 -39.72
CA SER A 145 35.53 -1.85 -39.24
C SER A 145 36.43 -1.69 -37.99
N GLN A 146 36.84 -0.46 -37.66
CA GLN A 146 37.64 -0.17 -36.46
C GLN A 146 36.77 0.02 -35.21
N LEU A 147 35.44 0.12 -35.36
CA LEU A 147 34.53 0.34 -34.26
C LEU A 147 34.48 -0.88 -33.32
N THR A 148 34.60 -0.64 -32.02
CA THR A 148 34.55 -1.67 -30.98
C THR A 148 33.47 -1.34 -29.97
N LEU A 149 32.97 -2.37 -29.28
CA LEU A 149 32.03 -2.25 -28.16
C LEU A 149 32.63 -2.94 -26.94
N SER A 150 32.93 -2.15 -25.92
CA SER A 150 33.51 -2.61 -24.66
C SER A 150 32.46 -2.60 -23.55
N ILE A 151 32.16 -3.77 -22.98
CA ILE A 151 31.41 -3.90 -21.73
C ILE A 151 32.41 -3.78 -20.57
N LEU A 152 32.28 -2.77 -19.72
CA LEU A 152 33.23 -2.50 -18.64
C LEU A 152 32.56 -2.68 -17.28
N VAL A 153 33.14 -3.52 -16.44
CA VAL A 153 32.71 -3.71 -15.05
C VAL A 153 33.70 -3.03 -14.11
N SER A 154 33.22 -2.06 -13.33
CA SER A 154 34.11 -1.18 -12.56
C SER A 154 34.59 -1.78 -11.24
N GLY A 155 33.73 -2.50 -10.52
CA GLY A 155 33.98 -2.91 -9.14
C GLY A 155 34.80 -4.19 -8.98
N PRO A 156 35.25 -4.50 -7.75
CA PRO A 156 36.03 -5.69 -7.44
C PRO A 156 35.18 -6.97 -7.43
N ILE A 157 35.86 -8.12 -7.34
CA ILE A 157 35.27 -9.42 -7.03
C ILE A 157 35.29 -9.61 -5.50
N PRO A 158 34.13 -9.63 -4.81
CA PRO A 158 34.09 -9.87 -3.37
C PRO A 158 34.48 -11.31 -2.98
N HIS A 159 34.77 -11.50 -1.70
CA HIS A 159 35.06 -12.83 -1.17
C HIS A 159 33.89 -13.81 -1.44
N GLY A 160 34.21 -15.04 -1.85
CA GLY A 160 33.23 -16.08 -2.19
C GLY A 160 32.58 -15.95 -3.58
N GLN A 161 32.95 -14.96 -4.40
CA GLN A 161 32.34 -14.72 -5.73
C GLN A 161 33.27 -15.08 -6.91
N ARG A 162 34.39 -15.77 -6.64
CA ARG A 162 35.34 -16.20 -7.69
C ARG A 162 34.70 -17.16 -8.69
N ASN A 163 33.87 -18.10 -8.23
CA ASN A 163 33.16 -19.03 -9.12
C ASN A 163 32.20 -18.29 -10.05
N TYR A 164 31.49 -17.27 -9.55
CA TYR A 164 30.64 -16.43 -10.39
C TYR A 164 31.46 -15.70 -11.46
N TYR A 165 32.62 -15.14 -11.09
CA TYR A 165 33.52 -14.54 -12.08
C TYR A 165 34.00 -15.55 -13.13
N LYS A 166 34.37 -16.77 -12.75
CA LYS A 166 34.76 -17.82 -13.70
C LYS A 166 33.62 -18.15 -14.67
N ASN A 167 32.43 -18.40 -14.15
CA ASN A 167 31.24 -18.66 -14.96
C ASN A 167 30.94 -17.50 -15.91
N LEU A 168 31.14 -16.26 -15.48
CA LEU A 168 30.94 -15.08 -16.32
C LEU A 168 31.92 -15.04 -17.51
N LEU A 169 33.15 -15.53 -17.35
CA LEU A 169 34.12 -15.65 -18.45
C LEU A 169 33.70 -16.76 -19.44
N GLU A 170 33.19 -17.88 -18.93
CA GLU A 170 32.61 -18.96 -19.74
C GLU A 170 31.40 -18.46 -20.53
N ASP A 171 30.46 -17.78 -19.86
CA ASP A 171 29.29 -17.16 -20.47
C ASP A 171 29.68 -16.16 -21.57
N PHE A 172 30.73 -15.36 -21.35
CA PHE A 172 31.24 -14.42 -22.34
C PHE A 172 31.85 -15.13 -23.56
N LYS A 173 32.61 -16.21 -23.34
CA LYS A 173 33.16 -17.04 -24.43
C LYS A 173 32.02 -17.61 -25.29
N ASP A 174 31.04 -18.26 -24.66
CA ASP A 174 29.90 -18.87 -25.34
C ASP A 174 29.02 -17.82 -26.05
N PHE A 175 28.96 -16.61 -25.49
CA PHE A 175 28.31 -15.48 -26.12
C PHE A 175 29.02 -15.05 -27.41
N LEU A 176 30.36 -14.93 -27.40
CA LEU A 176 31.12 -14.53 -28.60
C LEU A 176 30.94 -15.51 -29.75
N GLU A 177 30.79 -16.81 -29.48
CA GLU A 177 30.49 -17.82 -30.51
C GLU A 177 29.14 -17.59 -31.20
N LYS A 178 28.20 -16.95 -30.51
CA LYS A 178 26.85 -16.63 -31.01
C LYS A 178 26.78 -15.32 -31.79
N ILE A 179 27.87 -14.55 -31.85
CA ILE A 179 28.02 -13.36 -32.70
C ILE A 179 28.59 -13.79 -34.06
N ASP A 180 28.15 -13.13 -35.14
CA ASP A 180 28.69 -13.34 -36.50
C ASP A 180 30.23 -13.25 -36.46
N PRO A 181 30.95 -14.25 -37.01
CA PRO A 181 32.42 -14.29 -37.04
C PRO A 181 33.09 -12.96 -37.43
N LYS A 182 32.47 -12.18 -38.33
CA LYS A 182 33.03 -10.90 -38.81
C LYS A 182 33.10 -9.82 -37.73
N PHE A 183 32.27 -9.91 -36.68
CA PHE A 183 32.19 -8.91 -35.60
C PHE A 183 32.74 -9.38 -34.26
N ARG A 184 33.12 -10.66 -34.11
CA ARG A 184 33.57 -11.22 -32.82
C ARG A 184 34.75 -10.46 -32.22
N SER A 185 35.65 -9.95 -33.06
CA SER A 185 36.80 -9.16 -32.59
C SER A 185 36.46 -7.74 -32.17
N ASN A 186 35.25 -7.25 -32.49
CA ASN A 186 34.79 -5.91 -32.15
C ASN A 186 34.17 -5.86 -30.74
N VAL A 187 33.82 -6.99 -30.13
CA VAL A 187 33.16 -7.04 -28.81
C VAL A 187 34.15 -7.44 -27.72
N LEU A 188 34.24 -6.60 -26.68
CA LEU A 188 35.22 -6.73 -25.60
C LEU A 188 34.54 -6.71 -24.22
N LEU A 189 35.16 -7.39 -23.25
CA LEU A 189 34.77 -7.38 -21.84
C LEU A 189 35.95 -6.94 -20.98
N GLY A 190 35.79 -5.85 -20.25
CA GLY A 190 36.82 -5.26 -19.39
C GLY A 190 36.42 -5.28 -17.92
N PHE A 191 37.40 -5.51 -17.05
CA PHE A 191 37.24 -5.39 -15.60
C PHE A 191 38.29 -4.43 -15.03
N PHE A 192 37.85 -3.42 -14.29
CA PHE A 192 38.75 -2.49 -13.59
C PHE A 192 39.14 -2.95 -12.19
N PHE A 193 38.30 -3.75 -11.53
CA PHE A 193 38.52 -4.18 -10.14
C PHE A 193 38.84 -3.03 -9.16
N SER A 194 38.17 -1.88 -9.32
CA SER A 194 38.39 -0.65 -8.54
C SER A 194 39.84 -0.13 -8.58
N GLU A 195 40.59 -0.35 -9.66
CA GLU A 195 41.96 0.18 -9.79
C GLU A 195 42.02 1.70 -9.67
N PHE A 196 41.03 2.40 -10.24
CA PHE A 196 40.95 3.87 -10.19
C PHE A 196 40.77 4.41 -8.75
N ASP A 197 40.27 3.59 -7.83
CA ASP A 197 40.12 3.96 -6.42
C ASP A 197 41.43 3.86 -5.62
N LYS A 198 42.42 3.11 -6.13
CA LYS A 198 43.67 2.85 -5.41
C LYS A 198 44.53 4.11 -5.29
N HIS A 199 45.19 4.24 -4.14
CA HIS A 199 46.07 5.37 -3.87
C HIS A 199 47.22 5.47 -4.89
N GLU A 200 47.79 4.34 -5.32
CA GLU A 200 48.86 4.31 -6.33
C GLU A 200 48.43 4.93 -7.65
N PHE A 201 47.22 4.61 -8.13
CA PHE A 201 46.68 5.19 -9.35
C PHE A 201 46.43 6.69 -9.20
N LYS A 202 45.79 7.10 -8.10
CA LYS A 202 45.45 8.51 -7.83
C LYS A 202 46.68 9.43 -7.76
N LYS A 203 47.84 8.93 -7.31
CA LYS A 203 49.10 9.70 -7.29
C LYS A 203 49.62 10.07 -8.68
N ASN A 204 49.29 9.28 -9.71
CA ASN A 204 49.84 9.48 -11.06
C ASN A 204 49.15 10.61 -11.82
N TYR A 205 48.04 11.15 -11.30
CA TYR A 205 47.22 12.14 -12.01
C TYR A 205 46.84 13.30 -11.08
N LYS A 206 46.98 14.53 -11.58
CA LYS A 206 46.51 15.74 -10.86
C LYS A 206 44.99 15.74 -10.65
N ARG A 207 44.26 15.15 -11.59
CA ARG A 207 42.80 14.95 -11.57
C ARG A 207 42.52 13.50 -11.99
N PRO A 208 42.59 12.55 -11.04
CA PRO A 208 42.33 11.15 -11.35
C PRO A 208 40.87 10.95 -11.72
N ILE A 209 40.58 10.00 -12.62
CA ILE A 209 39.20 9.60 -12.90
C ILE A 209 38.54 8.98 -11.67
N ASP A 210 37.25 9.25 -11.51
CA ASP A 210 36.37 8.67 -10.51
C ASP A 210 35.15 8.02 -11.18
N ILE A 211 34.21 7.52 -10.37
CA ILE A 211 33.03 6.83 -10.88
C ILE A 211 32.10 7.76 -11.67
N GLU A 212 31.93 9.02 -11.23
CA GLU A 212 31.14 10.03 -11.94
C GLU A 212 31.70 10.24 -13.35
N ARG A 213 33.03 10.36 -13.46
CA ARG A 213 33.71 10.46 -14.74
C ARG A 213 33.53 9.24 -15.63
N LEU A 214 33.43 8.05 -15.05
CA LEU A 214 33.14 6.83 -15.79
C LEU A 214 31.71 6.82 -16.34
N TYR A 215 30.72 7.26 -15.55
CA TYR A 215 29.34 7.40 -16.03
C TYR A 215 29.26 8.34 -17.23
N GLU A 216 29.95 9.46 -17.14
CA GLU A 216 29.99 10.52 -18.12
C GLU A 216 30.60 10.14 -19.47
N VAL A 217 31.62 9.28 -19.49
CA VAL A 217 32.27 8.82 -20.75
C VAL A 217 31.59 7.58 -21.35
N ALA A 218 30.72 6.92 -20.60
CA ALA A 218 30.00 5.76 -21.09
C ALA A 218 28.94 6.16 -22.12
N SER A 219 28.75 5.31 -23.13
CA SER A 219 27.67 5.43 -24.11
C SER A 219 26.34 4.91 -23.56
N LEU A 220 26.39 3.94 -22.63
CA LEU A 220 25.22 3.34 -21.99
C LEU A 220 25.61 2.78 -20.61
N ILE A 221 24.75 2.99 -19.62
CA ILE A 221 24.89 2.38 -18.30
C ILE A 221 24.06 1.10 -18.23
N LEU A 222 24.67 0.02 -17.76
CA LEU A 222 24.08 -1.31 -17.64
C LEU A 222 23.79 -1.66 -16.18
N LEU A 223 22.51 -1.79 -15.84
CA LEU A 223 22.02 -2.14 -14.51
C LEU A 223 21.00 -3.30 -14.58
N PRO A 224 21.41 -4.49 -15.02
CA PRO A 224 20.50 -5.64 -15.14
C PRO A 224 20.15 -6.31 -13.80
N SER A 225 20.58 -5.75 -12.67
CA SER A 225 20.49 -6.32 -11.31
C SER A 225 19.13 -6.94 -10.96
N GLN A 226 19.15 -8.05 -10.24
CA GLN A 226 17.93 -8.62 -9.64
C GLN A 226 17.46 -7.84 -8.42
N THR A 227 18.41 -7.30 -7.64
CA THR A 227 18.09 -6.54 -6.43
C THR A 227 18.97 -5.32 -6.27
N GLU A 228 18.38 -4.21 -5.83
CA GLU A 228 19.08 -2.98 -5.48
C GLU A 228 18.55 -2.40 -4.16
N GLY A 229 19.43 -1.69 -3.45
CA GLY A 229 19.08 -1.10 -2.15
C GLY A 229 18.30 0.21 -2.28
N ARG A 230 18.89 1.21 -2.96
CA ARG A 230 18.31 2.56 -3.11
C ARG A 230 18.30 3.07 -4.55
N GLY A 231 18.71 2.24 -5.52
CA GLY A 231 18.82 2.64 -6.91
C GLY A 231 19.85 3.75 -7.19
N LEU A 232 20.84 3.95 -6.31
CA LEU A 232 21.89 4.97 -6.47
C LEU A 232 22.53 4.98 -7.87
N PRO A 233 22.90 3.84 -8.47
CA PRO A 233 23.48 3.85 -9.81
C PRO A 233 22.56 4.42 -10.90
N ILE A 234 21.23 4.27 -10.75
CA ILE A 234 20.25 4.89 -11.66
C ILE A 234 20.27 6.41 -11.48
N ILE A 235 20.28 6.87 -10.22
CA ILE A 235 20.27 8.29 -9.86
C ILE A 235 21.57 8.97 -10.32
N GLU A 236 22.72 8.34 -10.10
CA GLU A 236 24.05 8.80 -10.54
C GLU A 236 24.11 8.92 -12.07
N ALA A 237 23.72 7.86 -12.79
CA ALA A 237 23.71 7.86 -14.25
C ALA A 237 22.77 8.93 -14.83
N ALA A 238 21.60 9.11 -14.23
CA ALA A 238 20.64 10.12 -14.64
C ALA A 238 21.17 11.54 -14.38
N ALA A 239 21.92 11.74 -13.30
CA ALA A 239 22.57 13.02 -13.01
C ALA A 239 23.65 13.36 -14.04
N CYS A 240 24.44 12.38 -14.48
CA CYS A 240 25.43 12.55 -15.55
C CYS A 240 24.78 12.80 -16.92
N GLY A 241 23.54 12.36 -17.11
CA GLY A 241 22.85 12.43 -18.40
C GLY A 241 23.28 11.32 -19.35
N THR A 242 23.59 10.15 -18.80
CA THR A 242 23.93 8.96 -19.61
C THR A 242 22.71 8.06 -19.72
N PRO A 243 22.39 7.51 -20.92
CA PRO A 243 21.30 6.55 -21.07
C PRO A 243 21.45 5.36 -20.13
N ILE A 244 20.33 4.87 -19.58
CA ILE A 244 20.32 3.87 -18.51
C ILE A 244 19.49 2.67 -18.97
N PHE A 245 20.16 1.54 -19.23
CA PHE A 245 19.51 0.26 -19.41
C PHE A 245 19.40 -0.45 -18.07
N CYS A 246 18.18 -0.72 -17.60
CA CYS A 246 17.99 -1.35 -16.30
C CYS A 246 16.88 -2.41 -16.28
N LYS A 247 17.07 -3.41 -15.43
CA LYS A 247 16.00 -4.34 -15.11
C LYS A 247 15.10 -3.73 -14.05
N GLN A 248 13.80 -4.01 -14.15
CA GLN A 248 12.83 -3.82 -13.07
C GLN A 248 13.20 -4.73 -11.88
N TYR A 249 14.07 -4.27 -11.00
CA TYR A 249 14.64 -5.06 -9.90
C TYR A 249 13.67 -5.20 -8.70
N GLU A 250 13.96 -6.18 -7.85
CA GLU A 250 13.26 -6.40 -6.58
C GLU A 250 14.00 -5.73 -5.38
N PRO A 251 13.27 -5.28 -4.34
CA PRO A 251 11.82 -5.25 -4.24
C PRO A 251 11.19 -4.24 -5.21
N ARG A 252 10.11 -4.63 -5.90
CA ARG A 252 9.44 -3.79 -6.92
C ARG A 252 9.09 -2.40 -6.40
N ALA A 253 8.58 -2.29 -5.17
CA ALA A 253 8.24 -1.00 -4.56
C ALA A 253 9.44 -0.03 -4.46
N VAL A 254 10.66 -0.53 -4.29
CA VAL A 254 11.88 0.30 -4.27
C VAL A 254 12.19 0.82 -5.66
N TYR A 255 12.08 -0.04 -6.69
CA TYR A 255 12.25 0.37 -8.09
C TYR A 255 11.25 1.45 -8.48
N GLU A 256 9.97 1.22 -8.23
CA GLU A 256 8.89 2.16 -8.58
C GLU A 256 9.02 3.50 -7.87
N HIS A 257 9.57 3.51 -6.65
CA HIS A 257 9.84 4.72 -5.90
C HIS A 257 11.04 5.51 -6.48
N VAL A 258 12.12 4.81 -6.87
CA VAL A 258 13.27 5.44 -7.54
C VAL A 258 12.84 6.06 -8.87
N ILE A 259 12.12 5.31 -9.70
CA ILE A 259 11.62 5.85 -10.98
C ILE A 259 10.60 6.96 -10.75
N GLY A 260 9.69 6.82 -9.79
CA GLY A 260 8.67 7.81 -9.46
C GLY A 260 7.28 7.49 -10.01
N TYR A 261 6.89 6.23 -10.20
CA TYR A 261 5.57 5.87 -10.73
C TYR A 261 4.38 6.30 -9.88
N HIS A 262 4.63 6.68 -8.63
CA HIS A 262 3.65 7.26 -7.72
C HIS A 262 3.52 8.79 -7.85
N LEU A 263 4.30 9.41 -8.74
CA LEU A 263 4.34 10.85 -9.00
C LEU A 263 3.82 11.15 -10.41
N ASP A 264 3.65 12.44 -10.70
CA ASP A 264 3.32 12.94 -12.04
C ASP A 264 4.44 12.63 -13.05
N GLU A 265 4.10 12.51 -14.33
CA GLU A 265 5.05 12.12 -15.37
C GLU A 265 6.25 13.07 -15.49
N SER A 266 6.04 14.36 -15.20
CA SER A 266 7.10 15.38 -15.14
C SER A 266 8.17 15.10 -14.09
N GLU A 267 7.89 14.26 -13.09
CA GLU A 267 8.80 13.92 -11.99
C GLU A 267 9.38 12.50 -12.11
N ARG A 268 9.09 11.77 -13.19
CA ARG A 268 9.52 10.38 -13.38
C ARG A 268 10.86 10.30 -14.11
N LEU A 269 11.78 9.46 -13.63
CA LEU A 269 13.00 9.17 -14.38
C LEU A 269 12.67 8.37 -15.66
N LYS A 270 13.18 8.83 -16.79
CA LYS A 270 13.10 8.13 -18.08
C LYS A 270 14.29 7.19 -18.21
N VAL A 271 14.02 5.89 -18.23
CA VAL A 271 15.04 4.83 -18.32
C VAL A 271 14.64 3.79 -19.37
N LEU A 272 15.64 3.08 -19.90
CA LEU A 272 15.47 1.98 -20.85
C LEU A 272 15.25 0.69 -20.06
N GLU A 273 14.05 0.52 -19.52
CA GLU A 273 13.71 -0.58 -18.62
C GLU A 273 13.12 -1.83 -19.30
N PHE A 274 13.34 -3.00 -18.68
CA PHE A 274 12.71 -4.27 -19.07
C PHE A 274 12.34 -5.13 -17.85
N LYS A 275 11.44 -6.10 -18.06
CA LYS A 275 10.99 -7.03 -17.01
C LYS A 275 11.44 -8.46 -17.31
N GLY A 276 11.76 -9.21 -16.25
CA GLY A 276 12.18 -10.61 -16.37
C GLY A 276 13.55 -10.73 -17.03
N ASN A 277 13.70 -11.69 -17.95
CA ASN A 277 14.96 -11.96 -18.65
C ASN A 277 14.86 -11.73 -20.17
N THR A 278 13.72 -11.22 -20.67
CA THR A 278 13.51 -10.98 -22.10
C THR A 278 13.60 -9.48 -22.37
N ILE A 279 14.46 -9.11 -23.31
CA ILE A 279 14.63 -7.72 -23.75
C ILE A 279 13.76 -7.51 -25.01
N PRO A 280 12.81 -6.55 -25.01
CA PRO A 280 11.95 -6.29 -26.17
C PRO A 280 12.74 -5.70 -27.35
N ARG A 281 12.38 -6.08 -28.60
CA ARG A 281 13.01 -5.52 -29.82
C ARG A 281 12.86 -3.99 -29.93
N SER A 282 11.73 -3.44 -29.48
CA SER A 282 11.51 -1.98 -29.45
C SER A 282 12.53 -1.27 -28.57
N LEU A 283 12.99 -1.93 -27.49
CA LEU A 283 14.02 -1.38 -26.61
C LEU A 283 15.40 -1.38 -27.27
N ILE A 284 15.72 -2.41 -28.05
CA ILE A 284 16.96 -2.51 -28.82
C ILE A 284 17.09 -1.34 -29.80
N LYS A 285 16.02 -1.02 -30.52
CA LYS A 285 15.99 0.13 -31.43
C LYS A 285 16.24 1.45 -30.69
N LYS A 286 15.56 1.67 -29.56
CA LYS A 286 15.80 2.85 -28.71
C LYS A 286 17.25 2.93 -28.22
N ILE A 287 17.83 1.82 -27.76
CA ILE A 287 19.22 1.76 -27.32
C ILE A 287 20.17 2.13 -28.47
N SER A 288 19.96 1.57 -29.67
CA SER A 288 20.73 1.90 -30.88
C SER A 288 20.66 3.40 -31.18
N ASP A 289 19.46 3.98 -31.12
CA ASP A 289 19.24 5.42 -31.34
C ASP A 289 19.96 6.28 -30.29
N HIS A 290 19.94 5.90 -29.01
CA HIS A 290 20.67 6.60 -27.95
C HIS A 290 22.20 6.57 -28.15
N ILE A 291 22.75 5.49 -28.72
CA ILE A 291 24.19 5.31 -28.92
C ILE A 291 24.68 6.10 -30.13
N PHE A 292 24.00 6.00 -31.27
CA PHE A 292 24.46 6.58 -32.52
C PHE A 292 23.91 7.98 -32.81
N TYR A 293 22.77 8.33 -32.20
CA TYR A 293 22.10 9.62 -32.39
C TYR A 293 21.74 10.28 -31.05
N PRO A 294 22.72 10.52 -30.15
CA PRO A 294 22.46 11.06 -28.81
C PRO A 294 21.73 12.41 -28.84
N GLN A 295 21.91 13.22 -29.90
CA GLN A 295 21.22 14.48 -30.09
C GLN A 295 19.69 14.36 -30.17
N ASN A 296 19.17 13.22 -30.62
CA ASN A 296 17.72 13.00 -30.74
C ASN A 296 17.04 12.82 -29.38
N ASN A 297 17.82 12.57 -28.33
CA ASN A 297 17.31 12.24 -26.99
C ASN A 297 17.63 13.34 -25.96
N MET A 298 17.98 14.54 -26.41
CA MET A 298 18.33 15.67 -25.53
C MET A 298 17.20 16.04 -24.57
N GLU A 299 15.94 15.93 -24.99
CA GLU A 299 14.77 16.18 -24.13
C GLU A 299 14.71 15.22 -22.94
N ASP A 300 14.97 13.92 -23.16
CA ASP A 300 14.96 12.92 -22.10
C ASP A 300 16.10 13.15 -21.09
N LEU A 301 17.26 13.62 -21.59
CA LEU A 301 18.40 13.98 -20.75
C LEU A 301 18.10 15.21 -19.87
N LEU A 302 17.56 16.27 -20.46
CA LEU A 302 17.17 17.49 -19.75
C LEU A 302 16.08 17.20 -18.72
N HIS A 303 15.10 16.37 -19.10
CA HIS A 303 14.05 15.89 -18.21
C HIS A 303 14.64 15.16 -17.00
N ASN A 304 15.47 14.14 -17.21
CA ASN A 304 16.10 13.40 -16.12
C ASN A 304 16.93 14.30 -15.20
N ARG A 305 17.70 15.25 -15.75
CA ARG A 305 18.46 16.21 -14.93
C ARG A 305 17.56 17.08 -14.07
N ASN A 306 16.43 17.55 -14.60
CA ASN A 306 15.45 18.29 -13.82
C ASN A 306 14.85 17.43 -12.69
N VAL A 307 14.50 16.18 -12.98
CA VAL A 307 14.01 15.21 -11.98
C VAL A 307 15.05 14.99 -10.88
N ILE A 308 16.33 14.82 -11.24
CA ILE A 308 17.43 14.70 -10.27
C ILE A 308 17.54 15.97 -9.43
N GLN A 309 17.51 17.16 -10.03
CA GLN A 309 17.63 18.42 -9.29
C GLN A 309 16.48 18.63 -8.30
N GLN A 310 15.27 18.19 -8.64
CA GLN A 310 14.09 18.32 -7.80
C GLN A 310 14.04 17.29 -6.66
N ARG A 311 14.45 16.03 -6.93
CA ARG A 311 14.20 14.89 -6.02
C ARG A 311 15.44 14.35 -5.33
N TYR A 312 16.60 14.45 -5.98
CA TYR A 312 17.82 13.74 -5.59
C TYR A 312 19.04 14.66 -5.50
N SER A 313 18.85 15.97 -5.41
CA SER A 313 19.91 16.94 -5.17
C SER A 313 20.24 17.05 -3.69
N LEU A 314 21.41 17.64 -3.38
CA LEU A 314 21.77 17.98 -2.01
C LEU A 314 20.77 18.98 -1.41
N GLU A 315 20.23 19.91 -2.21
CA GLU A 315 19.19 20.85 -1.76
C GLU A 315 17.88 20.12 -1.42
N ALA A 316 17.48 19.12 -2.22
CA ALA A 316 16.29 18.31 -1.93
C ALA A 316 16.47 17.50 -0.63
N LEU A 317 17.64 16.90 -0.43
CA LEU A 317 17.96 16.20 0.82
C LEU A 317 18.02 17.17 2.01
N GLN A 318 18.60 18.36 1.85
CA GLN A 318 18.60 19.38 2.89
C GLN A 318 17.17 19.77 3.29
N LYS A 319 16.30 20.08 2.33
CA LYS A 319 14.88 20.38 2.59
C LYS A 319 14.18 19.24 3.33
N ASN A 320 14.49 18.00 2.95
CA ASN A 320 13.96 16.82 3.64
C ASN A 320 14.50 16.72 5.08
N ILE A 321 15.79 16.93 5.33
CA ILE A 321 16.38 16.96 6.68
C ILE A 321 15.76 18.09 7.53
N GLU A 322 15.62 19.30 6.97
CA GLU A 322 14.96 20.42 7.66
C GLU A 322 13.52 20.07 8.05
N TYR A 323 12.78 19.42 7.16
CA TYR A 323 11.44 18.91 7.47
C TYR A 323 11.47 17.87 8.61
N LEU A 324 12.43 16.93 8.61
CA LEU A 324 12.60 15.96 9.69
C LEU A 324 12.91 16.64 11.03
N LEU A 325 13.79 17.64 11.03
CA LEU A 325 14.15 18.40 12.23
C LEU A 325 12.97 19.21 12.76
N LYS A 326 12.18 19.86 11.89
CA LYS A 326 10.94 20.55 12.29
C LYS A 326 9.95 19.59 12.95
N ARG A 327 9.80 18.39 12.41
CA ARG A 327 8.93 17.35 13.00
C ARG A 327 9.42 16.89 14.36
N LEU A 328 10.72 16.61 14.50
CA LEU A 328 11.32 16.24 15.78
C LEU A 328 11.14 17.36 16.81
N HIS A 329 11.37 18.62 16.42
CA HIS A 329 11.16 19.78 17.26
C HIS A 329 9.73 19.88 17.79
N SER A 330 8.73 19.75 16.90
CA SER A 330 7.32 19.73 17.32
C SER A 330 7.00 18.57 18.27
N GLN A 331 7.61 17.40 18.06
CA GLN A 331 7.44 16.25 18.95
C GLN A 331 8.06 16.46 20.33
N LEU A 332 9.27 17.03 20.39
CA LEU A 332 9.94 17.36 21.65
C LEU A 332 9.14 18.40 22.46
N LYS A 333 8.57 19.40 21.79
CA LYS A 333 7.69 20.40 22.43
C LYS A 333 6.41 19.79 23.01
N ALA A 334 5.92 18.71 22.41
CA ALA A 334 4.70 18.03 22.85
C ALA A 334 4.95 17.01 23.98
N ILE A 335 6.18 16.88 24.49
CA ILE A 335 6.45 16.04 25.66
C ILE A 335 5.87 16.72 26.90
N SER A 336 4.95 16.02 27.56
CA SER A 336 4.37 16.44 28.83
C SER A 336 4.25 15.24 29.76
N ASN A 337 4.40 15.47 31.06
CA ASN A 337 4.07 14.50 32.10
C ASN A 337 2.58 14.55 32.46
N GLU A 338 1.89 15.63 32.11
CA GLU A 338 0.48 15.81 32.38
C GLU A 338 -0.40 15.16 31.30
N PRO A 339 -1.54 14.57 31.68
CA PRO A 339 -2.51 14.06 30.72
C PRO A 339 -3.01 15.17 29.78
N ASN A 340 -3.20 14.83 28.51
CA ASN A 340 -3.82 15.73 27.55
C ASN A 340 -5.30 15.96 27.92
N GLU A 341 -5.60 17.12 28.52
CA GLU A 341 -6.93 17.46 29.04
C GLU A 341 -8.03 17.36 27.98
N ASN A 342 -7.71 17.73 26.73
CA ASN A 342 -8.66 17.62 25.63
C ASN A 342 -9.02 16.16 25.34
N VAL A 343 -8.03 15.27 25.29
CA VAL A 343 -8.24 13.83 25.10
C VAL A 343 -9.06 13.25 26.25
N VAL A 344 -8.76 13.63 27.50
CA VAL A 344 -9.53 13.20 28.68
C VAL A 344 -10.99 13.67 28.59
N ARG A 345 -11.23 14.92 28.17
CA ARG A 345 -12.57 15.45 27.94
C ARG A 345 -13.33 14.68 26.87
N LEU A 346 -12.69 14.41 25.73
CA LEU A 346 -13.28 13.66 24.61
C LEU A 346 -13.59 12.21 25.01
N LEU A 347 -12.69 11.55 25.74
CA LEU A 347 -12.90 10.21 26.30
C LEU A 347 -14.13 10.17 27.21
N LYS A 348 -14.26 11.11 28.15
CA LYS A 348 -15.43 11.20 29.04
C LYS A 348 -16.72 11.41 28.26
N LYS A 349 -16.72 12.28 27.23
CA LYS A 349 -17.87 12.50 26.36
C LYS A 349 -18.24 11.23 25.58
N TYR A 350 -17.24 10.56 25.02
CA TYR A 350 -17.44 9.35 24.22
C TYR A 350 -17.96 8.19 25.06
N LYS A 351 -17.43 8.01 26.27
CA LYS A 351 -17.89 6.99 27.23
C LYS A 351 -19.37 7.13 27.54
N LYS A 352 -19.87 8.36 27.78
CA LYS A 352 -21.31 8.61 27.98
C LYS A 352 -22.18 8.16 26.79
N MET A 353 -21.67 8.26 25.57
CA MET A 353 -22.39 7.80 24.37
C MET A 353 -22.36 6.27 24.24
N VAL A 354 -21.24 5.64 24.58
CA VAL A 354 -21.12 4.16 24.60
C VAL A 354 -21.99 3.53 25.67
N ASP A 355 -22.07 4.17 26.85
CA ASP A 355 -22.86 3.73 28.00
C ASP A 355 -24.34 4.17 27.94
N PHE A 356 -24.78 4.77 26.82
CA PHE A 356 -26.17 5.20 26.67
C PHE A 356 -27.14 4.01 26.79
N GLU A 357 -28.24 4.24 27.52
CA GLU A 357 -29.28 3.26 27.71
C GLU A 357 -30.65 3.92 27.87
N ASN A 358 -31.66 3.36 27.19
CA ASN A 358 -33.07 3.70 27.35
C ASN A 358 -33.92 2.44 27.13
N ASP A 359 -35.23 2.53 27.34
CA ASP A 359 -36.12 1.37 27.25
C ASP A 359 -36.24 0.81 25.84
N ASP A 360 -36.14 1.66 24.82
CA ASP A 360 -36.11 1.21 23.43
C ASP A 360 -34.85 0.37 23.12
N LEU A 361 -33.67 0.80 23.61
CA LEU A 361 -32.43 0.06 23.45
C LEU A 361 -32.46 -1.27 24.19
N LYS A 362 -33.00 -1.30 25.43
CA LYS A 362 -33.20 -2.54 26.20
C LYS A 362 -34.15 -3.51 25.51
N THR A 363 -35.09 -2.98 24.71
CA THR A 363 -36.03 -3.80 23.94
C THR A 363 -35.34 -4.46 22.76
N ILE A 364 -34.38 -3.80 22.09
CA ILE A 364 -33.67 -4.40 20.94
C ILE A 364 -32.35 -5.10 21.31
N LEU A 365 -31.87 -4.96 22.55
CA LEU A 365 -30.67 -5.61 23.07
C LEU A 365 -30.91 -6.18 24.46
N ASN A 366 -30.93 -7.51 24.58
CA ASN A 366 -31.03 -8.17 25.87
C ASN A 366 -29.69 -8.16 26.62
N LYS A 367 -29.43 -7.07 27.35
CA LYS A 367 -28.24 -6.92 28.22
C LYS A 367 -28.41 -7.51 29.63
N LYS A 368 -29.58 -8.08 29.96
CA LYS A 368 -29.83 -8.67 31.29
C LYS A 368 -29.09 -9.99 31.47
N THR A 369 -29.08 -10.81 30.43
CA THR A 369 -28.44 -12.14 30.45
C THR A 369 -27.22 -12.23 29.54
N ARG A 370 -26.97 -11.20 28.70
CA ARG A 370 -25.88 -11.17 27.72
C ARG A 370 -25.12 -9.85 27.81
N HIS A 371 -23.89 -9.83 27.31
CA HIS A 371 -23.08 -8.62 27.21
C HIS A 371 -23.00 -8.20 25.75
N TYR A 372 -23.45 -6.97 25.43
CA TYR A 372 -23.29 -6.40 24.10
C TYR A 372 -21.83 -6.06 23.84
N LEU A 373 -21.23 -6.66 22.81
CA LEU A 373 -19.84 -6.45 22.45
C LEU A 373 -19.73 -5.96 20.99
N PRO A 374 -19.70 -4.63 20.76
CA PRO A 374 -19.63 -4.05 19.43
C PRO A 374 -18.22 -4.17 18.85
N GLY A 375 -17.89 -5.30 18.24
CA GLY A 375 -16.62 -5.55 17.58
C GLY A 375 -15.98 -6.88 17.97
N TYR A 376 -14.65 -6.96 17.83
CA TYR A 376 -13.93 -8.21 18.03
C TYR A 376 -13.82 -8.65 19.50
N GLY A 377 -13.77 -7.69 20.43
CA GLY A 377 -13.45 -7.92 21.84
C GLY A 377 -13.04 -6.63 22.53
N ARG A 378 -13.26 -6.56 23.85
CA ARG A 378 -12.77 -5.45 24.69
C ARG A 378 -11.24 -5.51 24.74
N LEU A 379 -10.58 -4.38 24.56
CA LEU A 379 -9.12 -4.28 24.51
C LEU A 379 -8.45 -4.53 25.86
N ALA A 380 -9.22 -4.60 26.95
CA ALA A 380 -8.76 -5.08 28.25
C ALA A 380 -8.22 -6.52 28.21
N PHE A 381 -8.72 -7.34 27.27
CA PHE A 381 -8.44 -8.77 27.18
C PHE A 381 -7.68 -9.11 25.91
N MET A 382 -6.85 -10.16 25.99
CA MET A 382 -6.11 -10.65 24.83
C MET A 382 -7.01 -11.38 23.84
N ILE A 383 -6.90 -11.02 22.57
CA ILE A 383 -7.70 -11.56 21.45
C ILE A 383 -6.86 -12.43 20.49
N TYR A 384 -5.57 -12.67 20.79
CA TYR A 384 -4.78 -13.65 20.05
C TYR A 384 -4.44 -14.83 20.95
N LEU A 385 -4.70 -16.06 20.46
CA LEU A 385 -4.32 -17.28 21.17
C LEU A 385 -2.84 -17.29 21.55
N LYS A 386 -1.96 -16.83 20.64
CA LYS A 386 -0.53 -16.75 20.92
C LYS A 386 -0.21 -15.85 22.13
N SER A 387 -0.96 -14.77 22.35
CA SER A 387 -0.77 -13.90 23.52
C SER A 387 -1.13 -14.58 24.84
N LEU A 388 -2.05 -15.54 24.81
CA LEU A 388 -2.44 -16.32 25.99
C LEU A 388 -1.34 -17.30 26.41
N ILE A 389 -0.76 -18.00 25.43
CA ILE A 389 0.21 -19.08 25.64
C ILE A 389 1.67 -18.60 25.73
N ASP A 390 2.02 -17.49 25.07
CA ASP A 390 3.37 -16.91 25.07
C ASP A 390 3.36 -15.62 25.91
N PRO A 391 3.99 -15.62 27.11
CA PRO A 391 4.02 -14.46 28.00
C PRO A 391 4.65 -13.20 27.41
N SER A 392 5.39 -13.29 26.30
CA SER A 392 5.99 -12.14 25.63
C SER A 392 5.13 -11.57 24.50
N PHE A 393 4.21 -12.39 23.94
CA PHE A 393 3.52 -12.06 22.71
C PHE A 393 2.38 -11.04 22.87
N PHE A 394 1.83 -10.88 24.08
CA PHE A 394 0.81 -9.84 24.35
C PHE A 394 1.30 -8.42 24.02
N ARG A 395 2.61 -8.17 24.06
CA ARG A 395 3.22 -6.90 23.64
C ARG A 395 3.14 -6.70 22.12
N VAL A 396 3.31 -7.77 21.35
CA VAL A 396 3.13 -7.76 19.90
C VAL A 396 1.67 -7.51 19.56
N GLU A 397 0.74 -8.12 20.31
CA GLU A 397 -0.69 -7.82 20.18
C GLU A 397 -1.00 -6.35 20.48
N GLU A 398 -0.48 -5.77 21.57
CA GLU A 398 -0.68 -4.36 21.89
C GLU A 398 -0.12 -3.44 20.79
N GLN A 399 1.08 -3.73 20.27
CA GLN A 399 1.66 -3.03 19.11
C GLN A 399 0.77 -3.14 17.87
N MET A 400 0.19 -4.30 17.62
CA MET A 400 -0.72 -4.50 16.50
C MET A 400 -2.03 -3.74 16.67
N ILE A 401 -2.59 -3.66 17.88
CA ILE A 401 -3.80 -2.86 18.18
C ILE A 401 -3.50 -1.38 17.91
N LYS A 402 -2.42 -0.86 18.49
CA LYS A 402 -1.95 0.52 18.25
C LYS A 402 -1.70 0.78 16.77
N GLY A 403 -1.03 -0.14 16.08
CA GLY A 403 -0.72 0.01 14.66
C GLY A 403 -1.94 -0.03 13.75
N ARG A 404 -2.97 -0.82 14.09
CA ARG A 404 -4.26 -0.78 13.38
C ARG A 404 -4.96 0.56 13.60
N LEU A 405 -4.88 1.14 14.81
CA LEU A 405 -5.46 2.44 15.09
C LEU A 405 -4.71 3.55 14.33
N MET A 406 -3.38 3.60 14.42
CA MET A 406 -2.56 4.58 13.71
C MET A 406 -2.69 4.48 12.19
N LYS A 407 -2.88 3.27 11.64
CA LYS A 407 -3.21 3.08 10.23
C LYS A 407 -4.54 3.76 9.87
N TYR A 408 -5.56 3.58 10.70
CA TYR A 408 -6.87 4.22 10.51
C TYR A 408 -6.77 5.75 10.64
N THR A 409 -6.01 6.24 11.62
CA THR A 409 -5.71 7.67 11.81
C THR A 409 -5.10 8.31 10.57
N ARG A 410 -4.12 7.65 9.92
CA ARG A 410 -3.53 8.10 8.64
C ARG A 410 -4.51 8.06 7.48
N LEU A 411 -5.41 7.07 7.45
CA LEU A 411 -6.43 6.98 6.42
C LEU A 411 -7.38 8.19 6.50
N MET A 412 -7.78 8.59 7.71
CA MET A 412 -8.60 9.78 7.93
C MET A 412 -7.90 11.08 7.51
N GLU A 413 -6.60 11.21 7.75
CA GLU A 413 -5.81 12.36 7.27
C GLU A 413 -5.76 12.42 5.73
N ASN A 414 -5.47 11.29 5.07
CA ASN A 414 -5.31 11.24 3.62
C ASN A 414 -6.62 11.44 2.85
N ASP A 415 -7.78 11.23 3.48
CA ASP A 415 -9.11 11.35 2.86
C ASP A 415 -9.59 12.82 2.75
N LEU A 416 -8.71 13.80 2.97
CA LEU A 416 -9.01 15.23 2.83
C LEU A 416 -8.49 15.79 1.50
N PRO A 417 -9.37 16.15 0.56
CA PRO A 417 -8.96 16.92 -0.62
C PRO A 417 -8.58 18.36 -0.31
N ASP A 418 -9.22 18.97 0.70
CA ASP A 418 -9.03 20.39 1.05
C ASP A 418 -7.71 20.65 1.82
N LEU A 419 -6.90 19.61 2.05
CA LEU A 419 -5.72 19.64 2.90
C LEU A 419 -4.41 19.31 2.16
N LYS A 420 -4.34 19.57 0.84
CA LYS A 420 -3.06 19.98 0.26
C LYS A 420 -2.59 21.23 1.03
N ASN A 421 -1.68 21.06 1.99
CA ASN A 421 -1.13 22.07 2.92
C ASN A 421 -1.82 22.24 4.30
N THR A 422 -2.15 21.17 5.02
CA THR A 422 -2.41 21.33 6.47
C THR A 422 -1.17 21.80 7.22
N ASP A 423 -1.35 22.69 8.19
CA ASP A 423 -0.33 23.03 9.18
C ASP A 423 0.21 21.76 9.86
N LEU A 424 1.51 21.54 9.73
CA LEU A 424 2.24 20.43 10.35
C LEU A 424 1.95 20.33 11.85
N SER A 425 1.71 21.46 12.52
CA SER A 425 1.32 21.49 13.94
C SER A 425 0.03 20.73 14.18
N LYS A 426 -1.03 21.00 13.41
CA LYS A 426 -2.33 20.33 13.59
C LYS A 426 -2.26 18.84 13.30
N ILE A 427 -1.47 18.43 12.31
CA ILE A 427 -1.22 17.01 12.02
C ILE A 427 -0.52 16.35 13.22
N HIS A 428 0.48 17.01 13.80
CA HIS A 428 1.17 16.52 15.00
C HIS A 428 0.22 16.44 16.19
N ASP A 429 -0.58 17.48 16.44
CA ASP A 429 -1.58 17.51 17.52
C ASP A 429 -2.57 16.36 17.38
N TYR A 430 -3.03 16.08 16.16
CA TYR A 430 -3.92 14.97 15.87
C TYR A 430 -3.30 13.62 16.18
N TYR A 431 -2.11 13.34 15.67
CA TYR A 431 -1.45 12.07 15.94
C TYR A 431 -1.08 11.89 17.40
N ASN A 432 -0.65 12.96 18.07
CA ASN A 432 -0.33 12.97 19.50
C ASN A 432 -1.57 12.74 20.35
N ALA A 433 -2.69 13.38 20.03
CA ALA A 433 -3.96 13.17 20.72
C ALA A 433 -4.45 11.72 20.61
N VAL A 434 -4.28 11.08 19.45
CA VAL A 434 -4.60 9.66 19.28
C VAL A 434 -3.65 8.75 20.06
N GLU A 435 -2.35 9.08 20.12
CA GLU A 435 -1.40 8.36 20.95
C GLU A 435 -1.72 8.49 22.45
N ASP A 436 -2.15 9.67 22.89
CA ASP A 436 -2.48 9.99 24.28
C ASP A 436 -3.64 9.14 24.84
N ILE A 437 -4.54 8.63 23.97
CA ILE A 437 -5.59 7.66 24.35
C ILE A 437 -5.00 6.49 25.14
N PHE A 438 -3.79 6.02 24.77
CA PHE A 438 -3.14 4.88 25.39
C PHE A 438 -2.44 5.19 26.71
N SER A 439 -2.39 6.46 27.10
CA SER A 439 -1.74 6.95 28.33
C SER A 439 -2.76 7.34 29.41
N CYS A 440 -4.03 7.54 29.07
CA CYS A 440 -5.08 7.89 30.02
C CYS A 440 -5.39 6.74 31.00
N VAL A 441 -5.27 7.02 32.31
CA VAL A 441 -5.54 6.09 33.41
C VAL A 441 -6.70 6.62 34.24
N GLU A 442 -7.75 5.82 34.45
CA GLU A 442 -8.94 6.18 35.23
C GLU A 442 -8.84 5.78 36.71
N GLY A 443 -7.88 4.94 37.05
CA GLY A 443 -7.67 4.44 38.41
C GLY A 443 -6.98 3.08 38.42
N GLU A 444 -7.35 2.23 39.37
CA GLU A 444 -6.83 0.87 39.50
C GLU A 444 -7.90 -0.20 39.29
N SER A 445 -7.55 -1.29 38.60
CA SER A 445 -8.40 -2.46 38.45
C SER A 445 -8.46 -3.24 39.76
N LYS A 446 -9.69 -3.44 40.26
CA LYS A 446 -9.94 -4.21 41.49
C LYS A 446 -9.67 -5.71 41.32
N ILE A 447 -9.95 -6.25 40.13
CA ILE A 447 -9.80 -7.67 39.79
C ILE A 447 -8.83 -7.78 38.60
N ARG A 448 -7.96 -8.79 38.63
CA ARG A 448 -7.00 -9.06 37.55
C ARG A 448 -7.17 -10.50 37.08
N HIS A 449 -7.56 -10.66 35.83
CA HIS A 449 -7.65 -11.95 35.15
C HIS A 449 -6.33 -12.23 34.43
N ASP A 450 -5.88 -13.47 34.39
CA ASP A 450 -4.71 -13.94 33.63
C ASP A 450 -4.77 -13.58 32.13
N HIS A 451 -5.99 -13.50 31.59
CA HIS A 451 -6.31 -13.07 30.24
C HIS A 451 -6.25 -11.54 30.00
N SER A 452 -6.10 -10.73 31.04
CA SER A 452 -6.11 -9.26 30.92
C SER A 452 -4.73 -8.65 30.64
N LEU A 453 -4.68 -7.55 29.89
CA LEU A 453 -3.43 -6.79 29.66
C LEU A 453 -2.83 -6.27 30.98
N ALA A 454 -3.67 -5.82 31.92
CA ALA A 454 -3.21 -5.32 33.22
C ALA A 454 -2.45 -6.39 34.02
N TYR A 455 -2.94 -7.63 34.04
CA TYR A 455 -2.25 -8.76 34.64
C TYR A 455 -0.91 -9.04 33.95
N ARG A 456 -0.89 -9.09 32.60
CA ARG A 456 0.34 -9.39 31.82
C ARG A 456 1.41 -8.30 31.96
N HIS A 457 1.00 -7.05 32.13
CA HIS A 457 1.90 -5.93 32.44
C HIS A 457 2.32 -5.85 33.92
N ARG A 458 1.82 -6.75 34.79
CA ARG A 458 2.09 -6.79 36.24
C ARG A 458 1.84 -5.45 36.95
N ASN A 459 0.82 -4.71 36.50
CA ASN A 459 0.40 -3.48 37.17
C ASN A 459 -1.08 -3.56 37.56
N LYS A 460 -1.62 -2.50 38.15
CA LYS A 460 -3.04 -2.37 38.48
C LYS A 460 -3.71 -1.24 37.69
N LYS A 461 -3.03 -0.57 36.77
CA LYS A 461 -3.55 0.62 36.09
C LYS A 461 -4.75 0.26 35.21
N LEU A 462 -5.85 0.97 35.38
CA LEU A 462 -7.02 0.89 34.53
C LEU A 462 -6.91 1.95 33.44
N TYR A 463 -6.44 1.55 32.25
CA TYR A 463 -6.35 2.46 31.11
C TYR A 463 -7.73 2.65 30.48
N SER A 464 -8.12 3.89 30.17
CA SER A 464 -9.45 4.19 29.59
C SER A 464 -9.72 3.35 28.34
N TYR A 465 -8.72 3.19 27.47
CA TYR A 465 -8.88 2.47 26.20
C TYR A 465 -9.18 0.97 26.36
N HIS A 466 -8.89 0.38 27.52
CA HIS A 466 -9.15 -1.04 27.79
C HIS A 466 -10.65 -1.37 27.78
N GLN A 467 -11.50 -0.39 28.10
CA GLN A 467 -12.95 -0.58 28.10
C GLN A 467 -13.55 -0.56 26.70
N PHE A 468 -12.82 -0.13 25.68
CA PHE A 468 -13.32 -0.08 24.31
C PHE A 468 -12.95 -1.32 23.51
N THR A 469 -13.67 -1.58 22.42
CA THR A 469 -13.24 -2.45 21.32
C THR A 469 -12.37 -1.66 20.34
N TYR A 470 -11.67 -2.36 19.43
CA TYR A 470 -10.95 -1.69 18.34
C TYR A 470 -11.89 -0.80 17.51
N GLN A 471 -13.09 -1.30 17.22
CA GLN A 471 -14.11 -0.59 16.45
C GLN A 471 -14.56 0.69 17.19
N GLU A 472 -14.82 0.61 18.48
CA GLU A 472 -15.15 1.80 19.29
C GLU A 472 -14.00 2.82 19.29
N LEU A 473 -12.73 2.40 19.32
CA LEU A 473 -11.61 3.36 19.23
C LEU A 473 -11.56 4.12 17.90
N THR A 474 -12.05 3.55 16.79
CA THR A 474 -12.15 4.29 15.52
C THR A 474 -13.09 5.50 15.65
N GLY A 475 -14.18 5.37 16.42
CA GLY A 475 -15.08 6.48 16.67
C GLY A 475 -14.46 7.60 17.50
N LEU A 476 -13.63 7.25 18.49
CA LEU A 476 -12.86 8.25 19.23
C LEU A 476 -11.84 8.98 18.35
N VAL A 477 -11.17 8.26 17.44
CA VAL A 477 -10.29 8.89 16.43
C VAL A 477 -11.07 9.87 15.56
N ASN A 478 -12.28 9.52 15.13
CA ASN A 478 -13.15 10.41 14.35
C ASN A 478 -13.58 11.66 15.14
N MET A 479 -13.84 11.54 16.45
CA MET A 479 -14.11 12.69 17.32
C MET A 479 -12.91 13.62 17.45
N ILE A 480 -11.72 13.08 17.72
CA ILE A 480 -10.48 13.86 17.83
C ILE A 480 -10.19 14.57 16.51
N TYR A 481 -10.35 13.85 15.40
CA TYR A 481 -10.19 14.40 14.06
C TYR A 481 -11.11 15.60 13.81
N ASN A 482 -12.41 15.47 14.12
CA ASN A 482 -13.37 16.57 13.93
C ASN A 482 -13.09 17.75 14.90
N ASP A 483 -12.62 17.49 16.12
CA ASP A 483 -12.29 18.53 17.09
C ASP A 483 -11.08 19.38 16.64
N ILE A 484 -10.05 18.74 16.08
CA ILE A 484 -8.80 19.41 15.67
C ILE A 484 -8.93 20.09 14.31
N PHE A 485 -9.44 19.37 13.29
CA PHE A 485 -9.47 19.90 11.93
C PHE A 485 -10.72 20.71 11.62
N LYS A 486 -11.84 20.47 12.33
CA LYS A 486 -13.14 21.14 12.11
C LYS A 486 -13.49 21.30 10.62
N PRO A 487 -13.50 20.20 9.84
CA PRO A 487 -13.65 20.28 8.39
C PRO A 487 -14.99 20.91 8.00
N LYS A 488 -14.95 21.93 7.12
CA LYS A 488 -16.13 22.67 6.65
C LYS A 488 -16.76 22.08 5.39
N LYS A 489 -15.97 21.43 4.53
CA LYS A 489 -16.41 20.72 3.32
C LYS A 489 -15.87 19.29 3.39
N ARG A 490 -16.69 18.32 3.01
CA ARG A 490 -16.31 16.89 2.97
C ARG A 490 -16.56 16.40 1.56
N GLN A 491 -15.56 15.77 0.95
CA GLN A 491 -15.59 15.33 -0.45
C GLN A 491 -16.81 14.46 -0.74
N ASP A 492 -17.44 14.67 -1.90
CA ASP A 492 -18.51 13.81 -2.40
C ASP A 492 -17.92 12.82 -3.39
N HIS A 493 -17.88 11.55 -3.00
CA HIS A 493 -17.57 10.48 -3.93
C HIS A 493 -18.84 10.12 -4.70
N SER A 494 -19.01 10.72 -5.88
CA SER A 494 -20.22 10.59 -6.72
C SER A 494 -20.19 9.40 -7.69
N LEU A 495 -19.03 8.75 -7.86
CA LEU A 495 -18.82 7.71 -8.87
C LEU A 495 -19.29 6.35 -8.36
N ALA A 496 -20.36 5.83 -8.97
CA ALA A 496 -20.78 4.43 -8.82
C ALA A 496 -20.39 3.65 -10.09
N PRO A 497 -19.70 2.51 -9.98
CA PRO A 497 -19.51 1.61 -11.11
C PRO A 497 -20.84 0.96 -11.51
N GLN A 498 -21.04 0.64 -12.79
CA GLN A 498 -22.19 -0.14 -13.24
C GLN A 498 -22.08 -1.59 -12.71
N PHE A 499 -23.14 -2.11 -12.09
CA PHE A 499 -23.29 -3.53 -11.74
C PHE A 499 -24.16 -4.26 -12.77
N PHE A 500 -24.07 -5.59 -12.80
CA PHE A 500 -24.91 -6.42 -13.67
C PHE A 500 -26.39 -6.32 -13.27
N SER A 501 -27.30 -6.47 -14.25
CA SER A 501 -28.74 -6.47 -14.01
C SER A 501 -29.26 -7.72 -13.27
N ASP A 502 -28.51 -8.83 -13.29
CA ASP A 502 -28.86 -10.06 -12.59
C ASP A 502 -28.69 -9.93 -11.07
N TRP A 503 -29.75 -10.27 -10.32
CA TRP A 503 -29.83 -10.10 -8.86
C TRP A 503 -28.78 -10.93 -8.10
N GLU A 504 -28.55 -12.18 -8.49
CA GLU A 504 -27.58 -13.03 -7.79
C GLU A 504 -26.15 -12.57 -8.03
N LEU A 505 -25.85 -12.15 -9.26
CA LEU A 505 -24.54 -11.65 -9.66
C LEU A 505 -24.25 -10.27 -9.06
N ALA A 506 -25.25 -9.40 -8.96
CA ALA A 506 -25.12 -8.10 -8.32
C ALA A 506 -24.83 -8.22 -6.81
N LEU A 507 -25.56 -9.09 -6.10
CA LEU A 507 -25.29 -9.36 -4.68
C LEU A 507 -23.87 -9.91 -4.47
N PHE A 508 -23.37 -10.73 -5.39
CA PHE A 508 -21.98 -11.18 -5.39
C PHE A 508 -21.00 -10.00 -5.59
N GLN A 509 -21.25 -9.14 -6.59
CA GLN A 509 -20.42 -7.95 -6.89
C GLN A 509 -20.36 -6.95 -5.73
N LEU A 510 -21.45 -6.78 -4.98
CA LEU A 510 -21.51 -5.92 -3.80
C LEU A 510 -20.49 -6.32 -2.73
N THR A 511 -20.14 -7.61 -2.64
CA THR A 511 -19.10 -8.06 -1.71
C THR A 511 -17.68 -7.72 -2.17
N ASN A 512 -17.48 -7.37 -3.46
CA ASN A 512 -16.18 -7.09 -4.06
C ASN A 512 -15.15 -8.21 -3.78
N SER A 513 -15.60 -9.47 -3.84
CA SER A 513 -14.78 -10.66 -3.63
C SER A 513 -14.76 -11.52 -4.89
N THR A 514 -13.81 -12.46 -4.93
CA THR A 514 -13.75 -13.50 -5.97
C THR A 514 -14.47 -14.78 -5.53
N PHE A 515 -14.93 -14.85 -4.28
CA PHE A 515 -15.50 -16.04 -3.65
C PHE A 515 -16.37 -15.66 -2.45
N LEU A 516 -17.48 -16.36 -2.22
CA LEU A 516 -18.33 -16.23 -1.02
C LEU A 516 -18.06 -17.38 -0.04
N GLY A 517 -17.56 -17.07 1.15
CA GLY A 517 -17.33 -18.06 2.20
C GLY A 517 -18.62 -18.47 2.94
N ILE A 518 -19.56 -17.54 3.07
CA ILE A 518 -20.93 -17.77 3.54
C ILE A 518 -21.86 -17.19 2.50
N ASP A 519 -22.82 -17.99 2.04
CA ASP A 519 -23.76 -17.62 0.98
C ASP A 519 -25.19 -17.97 1.41
N ASN A 520 -25.93 -16.92 1.76
CA ASN A 520 -27.37 -16.95 2.01
C ASN A 520 -28.13 -16.06 1.02
N ARG A 521 -27.62 -15.86 -0.21
CA ARG A 521 -28.27 -15.00 -1.22
C ARG A 521 -29.71 -15.38 -1.48
N LYS A 522 -30.02 -16.68 -1.65
CA LYS A 522 -31.40 -17.16 -1.89
C LYS A 522 -32.36 -16.71 -0.79
N ARG A 523 -32.01 -16.96 0.48
CA ARG A 523 -32.80 -16.54 1.64
C ARG A 523 -32.95 -15.02 1.72
N LEU A 524 -31.89 -14.26 1.45
CA LEU A 524 -31.96 -12.80 1.39
C LEU A 524 -32.94 -12.33 0.32
N THR A 525 -32.85 -12.89 -0.88
CA THR A 525 -33.71 -12.58 -2.02
C THR A 525 -35.18 -12.91 -1.74
N GLU A 526 -35.47 -14.01 -1.04
CA GLU A 526 -36.82 -14.37 -0.61
C GLU A 526 -37.34 -13.36 0.42
N MET A 527 -36.60 -13.12 1.52
CA MET A 527 -37.02 -12.20 2.58
C MET A 527 -37.15 -10.75 2.11
N LEU A 528 -36.36 -10.32 1.13
CA LEU A 528 -36.50 -9.00 0.51
C LEU A 528 -37.88 -8.81 -0.12
N LYS A 529 -38.49 -9.86 -0.67
CA LYS A 529 -39.82 -9.80 -1.29
C LYS A 529 -40.94 -9.71 -0.25
N ASP A 530 -40.70 -10.04 1.01
CA ASP A 530 -41.73 -9.99 2.04
C ASP A 530 -42.16 -8.54 2.35
N ASN A 531 -43.46 -8.30 2.50
CA ASN A 531 -44.00 -6.99 2.83
C ASN A 531 -43.94 -6.71 4.34
N VAL A 532 -42.72 -6.74 4.88
CA VAL A 532 -42.37 -6.38 6.27
C VAL A 532 -41.48 -5.14 6.28
N PRO A 533 -41.45 -4.35 7.39
CA PRO A 533 -40.54 -3.22 7.48
C PRO A 533 -39.08 -3.67 7.48
N LYS A 534 -38.23 -2.90 6.80
CA LYS A 534 -36.81 -3.25 6.62
C LYS A 534 -35.93 -2.12 7.14
N GLY A 535 -34.91 -2.45 7.91
CA GLY A 535 -33.87 -1.52 8.32
C GLY A 535 -32.61 -1.72 7.50
N TYR A 536 -32.09 -0.66 6.91
CA TYR A 536 -30.98 -0.74 5.97
C TYR A 536 -29.82 0.15 6.43
N PHE A 537 -28.66 -0.48 6.70
CA PHE A 537 -27.41 0.21 7.03
C PHE A 537 -26.48 0.15 5.80
N PRO A 538 -26.30 1.28 5.10
CA PRO A 538 -25.60 1.29 3.82
C PRO A 538 -24.10 1.10 3.96
N GLY A 539 -23.52 0.56 2.89
CA GLY A 539 -22.10 0.39 2.70
C GLY A 539 -21.49 1.50 1.84
N ARG A 540 -20.46 1.14 1.09
CA ARG A 540 -19.70 2.10 0.26
C ARG A 540 -20.37 2.36 -1.10
N PHE A 541 -21.28 1.50 -1.53
CA PHE A 541 -21.85 1.54 -2.87
C PHE A 541 -23.34 1.91 -2.82
N ILE A 542 -23.69 2.90 -2.00
CA ILE A 542 -25.09 3.15 -1.62
C ILE A 542 -26.05 3.28 -2.80
N LYS A 543 -25.65 3.91 -3.90
CA LYS A 543 -26.51 4.08 -5.09
C LYS A 543 -26.98 2.72 -5.62
N ASN A 544 -26.03 1.82 -5.84
CA ASN A 544 -26.33 0.47 -6.30
C ASN A 544 -27.03 -0.34 -5.21
N GLU A 545 -26.63 -0.17 -3.95
CA GLU A 545 -27.28 -0.89 -2.85
C GLU A 545 -28.75 -0.48 -2.67
N LEU A 546 -29.13 0.78 -2.93
CA LEU A 546 -30.54 1.24 -2.92
C LEU A 546 -31.36 0.56 -4.03
N GLU A 547 -30.78 0.38 -5.21
CA GLU A 547 -31.41 -0.36 -6.30
C GLU A 547 -31.78 -1.79 -5.85
N TYR A 548 -30.82 -2.52 -5.27
CA TYR A 548 -31.01 -3.93 -4.92
C TYR A 548 -31.81 -4.17 -3.64
N PHE A 549 -31.61 -3.33 -2.61
CA PHE A 549 -32.24 -3.56 -1.30
C PHE A 549 -33.54 -2.78 -1.11
N VAL A 550 -33.84 -1.81 -1.99
CA VAL A 550 -35.03 -0.97 -1.88
C VAL A 550 -35.89 -1.06 -3.14
N LEU A 551 -35.37 -0.66 -4.31
CA LEU A 551 -36.20 -0.53 -5.50
C LEU A 551 -36.71 -1.88 -6.02
N GLN A 552 -35.79 -2.78 -6.37
CA GLN A 552 -36.13 -4.07 -6.96
C GLN A 552 -37.04 -4.94 -6.07
N PRO A 553 -36.84 -4.99 -4.74
CA PRO A 553 -37.76 -5.70 -3.84
C PRO A 553 -39.18 -5.12 -3.85
N ILE A 554 -39.32 -3.79 -3.87
CA ILE A 554 -40.64 -3.13 -3.94
C ILE A 554 -41.30 -3.40 -5.30
N ARG A 555 -40.54 -3.35 -6.40
CA ARG A 555 -41.05 -3.73 -7.73
C ARG A 555 -41.59 -5.16 -7.75
N ALA A 556 -40.87 -6.10 -7.13
CA ALA A 556 -41.33 -7.48 -6.99
C ALA A 556 -42.62 -7.61 -6.16
N GLN A 557 -42.75 -6.85 -5.07
CA GLN A 557 -43.97 -6.81 -4.24
C GLN A 557 -45.18 -6.26 -5.01
N LEU A 558 -44.95 -5.29 -5.89
CA LEU A 558 -45.97 -4.70 -6.76
C LEU A 558 -46.26 -5.54 -8.02
N LYS A 559 -45.54 -6.66 -8.20
CA LYS A 559 -45.62 -7.57 -9.35
C LYS A 559 -45.37 -6.86 -10.68
N LEU A 560 -44.38 -5.96 -10.71
CA LEU A 560 -43.94 -5.29 -11.92
C LEU A 560 -42.99 -6.19 -12.72
N SER A 561 -43.17 -6.23 -14.04
CA SER A 561 -42.23 -6.83 -14.98
C SER A 561 -40.95 -5.97 -15.11
N LEU A 562 -39.91 -6.49 -15.75
CA LEU A 562 -38.66 -5.76 -16.00
C LEU A 562 -38.87 -4.52 -16.88
N GLU A 563 -39.88 -4.53 -17.74
CA GLU A 563 -40.17 -3.48 -18.73
C GLU A 563 -41.13 -2.41 -18.20
N GLU A 564 -41.89 -2.71 -17.13
CA GLU A 564 -42.81 -1.75 -16.52
C GLU A 564 -42.09 -0.78 -15.58
N GLU A 565 -42.28 0.52 -15.76
CA GLU A 565 -41.77 1.54 -14.84
C GLU A 565 -42.69 1.70 -13.62
N LEU A 566 -42.11 1.94 -12.45
CA LEU A 566 -42.87 2.31 -11.27
C LEU A 566 -43.38 3.75 -11.38
N THR A 567 -44.69 3.93 -11.51
CA THR A 567 -45.33 5.25 -11.57
C THR A 567 -46.15 5.57 -10.31
N THR A 568 -46.43 6.85 -10.08
CA THR A 568 -47.30 7.31 -8.98
C THR A 568 -48.67 6.62 -9.01
N ASN A 569 -49.27 6.46 -10.19
CA ASN A 569 -50.56 5.80 -10.36
C ASN A 569 -50.54 4.33 -9.91
N ILE A 570 -49.46 3.60 -10.23
CA ILE A 570 -49.27 2.22 -9.78
C ILE A 570 -49.16 2.17 -8.25
N LEU A 571 -48.42 3.11 -7.67
CA LEU A 571 -48.21 3.17 -6.22
C LEU A 571 -49.49 3.55 -5.47
N GLU A 572 -50.31 4.45 -6.00
CA GLU A 572 -51.62 4.78 -5.44
C GLU A 572 -52.61 3.60 -5.53
N ALA A 573 -52.58 2.85 -6.64
CA ALA A 573 -53.47 1.72 -6.86
C ALA A 573 -53.08 0.46 -6.07
N ARG A 574 -51.78 0.14 -6.02
CA ARG A 574 -51.26 -1.14 -5.50
C ARG A 574 -50.37 -0.99 -4.25
N GLY A 575 -49.89 0.21 -3.95
CA GLY A 575 -48.86 0.47 -2.93
C GLY A 575 -49.36 0.84 -1.53
N LYS A 576 -50.68 0.99 -1.32
CA LYS A 576 -51.26 1.46 -0.04
C LYS A 576 -50.84 0.66 1.20
N ASN A 577 -50.52 -0.63 1.02
CA ASN A 577 -50.15 -1.54 2.10
C ASN A 577 -48.64 -1.80 2.22
N LEU A 578 -47.80 -1.13 1.41
CA LEU A 578 -46.35 -1.32 1.46
C LEU A 578 -45.80 -0.89 2.83
N LYS A 579 -44.99 -1.75 3.43
CA LYS A 579 -44.27 -1.43 4.66
C LYS A 579 -43.04 -0.58 4.36
N LYS A 580 -42.68 0.27 5.32
CA LYS A 580 -41.57 1.21 5.19
C LYS A 580 -40.21 0.53 5.13
N VAL A 581 -39.32 1.10 4.33
CA VAL A 581 -37.88 0.80 4.31
C VAL A 581 -37.15 1.98 4.95
N TYR A 582 -36.48 1.72 6.07
CA TYR A 582 -35.74 2.73 6.84
C TYR A 582 -34.26 2.67 6.47
N ILE A 583 -33.71 3.78 5.99
CA ILE A 583 -32.30 3.91 5.63
C ILE A 583 -31.57 4.65 6.76
N PHE A 584 -30.70 3.94 7.48
CA PHE A 584 -29.95 4.49 8.61
C PHE A 584 -28.65 5.16 8.16
N ILE A 585 -28.57 6.48 8.27
CA ILE A 585 -27.42 7.27 7.80
C ILE A 585 -26.64 7.86 8.95
N HIS A 586 -25.31 7.73 8.87
CA HIS A 586 -24.41 8.15 9.93
C HIS A 586 -24.20 9.66 9.90
N GLU A 587 -24.54 10.33 10.99
CA GLU A 587 -24.18 11.72 11.24
C GLU A 587 -23.38 11.87 12.55
N PRO A 588 -22.24 12.58 12.56
CA PRO A 588 -21.69 13.36 11.46
C PRO A 588 -20.97 12.50 10.40
N LYS A 589 -21.09 12.85 9.11
CA LYS A 589 -20.39 12.21 7.97
C LYS A 589 -18.91 11.87 8.24
N ILE A 590 -18.56 10.59 8.38
CA ILE A 590 -17.17 10.15 8.52
C ILE A 590 -16.58 10.02 7.11
N SER A 591 -15.61 10.88 6.76
CA SER A 591 -14.91 11.05 5.45
C SER A 591 -15.59 10.47 4.18
N LYS A 592 -15.62 9.13 4.04
CA LYS A 592 -16.07 8.35 2.88
C LYS A 592 -17.54 7.96 2.84
N TRP A 593 -18.31 8.24 3.89
CA TRP A 593 -19.73 7.88 3.97
C TRP A 593 -20.59 8.97 3.34
N PHE A 594 -21.76 8.62 2.82
CA PHE A 594 -22.73 9.61 2.33
C PHE A 594 -23.39 10.30 3.54
N SER A 595 -23.59 11.62 3.47
CA SER A 595 -24.41 12.33 4.47
C SER A 595 -25.90 12.12 4.22
N GLY A 596 -26.71 12.35 5.25
CA GLY A 596 -28.17 12.33 5.14
C GLY A 596 -28.64 13.34 4.09
N ALA A 597 -28.06 14.53 4.07
CA ALA A 597 -28.34 15.58 3.08
C ALA A 597 -28.04 15.15 1.64
N ASN A 598 -26.95 14.40 1.41
CA ASN A 598 -26.58 13.94 0.07
C ASN A 598 -27.57 12.89 -0.45
N ILE A 599 -28.03 11.99 0.42
CA ILE A 599 -28.97 10.94 0.04
C ILE A 599 -30.36 11.53 -0.16
N ARG A 600 -30.79 12.47 0.70
CA ARG A 600 -32.01 13.27 0.47
C ARG A 600 -31.94 13.94 -0.89
N SER A 601 -30.87 14.68 -1.17
CA SER A 601 -30.68 15.34 -2.47
C SER A 601 -30.72 14.34 -3.63
N TYR A 602 -30.08 13.17 -3.51
CA TYR A 602 -30.11 12.13 -4.55
C TYR A 602 -31.51 11.56 -4.80
N LEU A 603 -32.32 11.40 -3.74
CA LEU A 603 -33.71 10.94 -3.85
C LEU A 603 -34.67 12.06 -4.27
N GLU A 604 -34.32 13.33 -4.06
CA GLU A 604 -35.13 14.50 -4.40
C GLU A 604 -34.87 15.04 -5.82
N LEU A 605 -33.63 14.93 -6.33
CA LEU A 605 -33.19 15.46 -7.63
C LEU A 605 -33.68 14.64 -8.84
N GLU A 606 -34.53 13.63 -8.64
CA GLU A 606 -35.08 12.73 -9.68
C GLU A 606 -34.03 12.08 -10.60
N THR A 607 -32.77 12.01 -10.17
CA THR A 607 -31.72 11.29 -10.92
C THR A 607 -32.02 9.80 -11.06
N GLU A 608 -32.81 9.24 -10.13
CA GLU A 608 -33.45 7.92 -10.22
C GLU A 608 -34.96 8.09 -9.98
N PRO A 609 -35.79 8.15 -11.04
CA PRO A 609 -37.20 8.55 -10.93
C PRO A 609 -38.03 7.64 -10.01
N GLU A 610 -37.83 6.33 -10.06
CA GLU A 610 -38.62 5.37 -9.28
C GLU A 610 -38.32 5.46 -7.78
N LEU A 611 -37.04 5.63 -7.40
CA LEU A 611 -36.64 5.84 -6.00
C LEU A 611 -37.19 7.16 -5.45
N ALA A 612 -37.23 8.21 -6.27
CA ALA A 612 -37.82 9.50 -5.89
C ALA A 612 -39.32 9.38 -5.61
N ILE A 613 -40.06 8.60 -6.42
CA ILE A 613 -41.49 8.33 -6.21
C ILE A 613 -41.71 7.61 -4.87
N LEU A 614 -40.92 6.57 -4.58
CA LEU A 614 -41.00 5.82 -3.31
C LEU A 614 -40.68 6.69 -2.08
N TYR A 615 -39.73 7.61 -2.22
CA TYR A 615 -39.40 8.58 -1.16
C TYR A 615 -40.54 9.57 -0.92
N LYS A 616 -41.07 10.20 -1.97
CA LYS A 616 -42.19 11.16 -1.89
C LYS A 616 -43.46 10.53 -1.31
N ALA A 617 -43.71 9.26 -1.61
CA ALA A 617 -44.84 8.50 -1.08
C ALA A 617 -44.65 8.00 0.37
N GLY A 618 -43.48 8.23 0.97
CA GLY A 618 -43.18 7.84 2.35
C GLY A 618 -42.94 6.34 2.57
N VAL A 619 -42.70 5.58 1.48
CA VAL A 619 -42.27 4.17 1.56
C VAL A 619 -40.82 4.09 2.01
N ILE A 620 -39.98 5.03 1.59
CA ILE A 620 -38.60 5.17 2.04
C ILE A 620 -38.52 6.25 3.13
N GLU A 621 -37.89 5.94 4.26
CA GLU A 621 -37.66 6.88 5.35
C GLU A 621 -36.17 6.93 5.70
N ILE A 622 -35.57 8.13 5.66
CA ILE A 622 -34.17 8.33 6.07
C ILE A 622 -34.14 8.59 7.58
N VAL A 623 -33.35 7.79 8.29
CA VAL A 623 -33.15 7.88 9.73
C VAL A 623 -31.70 8.27 10.00
N GLU A 624 -31.48 9.49 10.45
CA GLU A 624 -30.15 9.97 10.83
C GLU A 624 -29.75 9.39 12.20
N THR A 625 -28.51 8.92 12.31
CA THR A 625 -27.93 8.39 13.54
C THR A 625 -26.82 9.30 14.05
N GLU A 626 -26.59 9.33 15.37
CA GLU A 626 -25.60 10.22 16.01
C GLU A 626 -24.21 9.58 16.26
N GLN A 627 -23.86 8.54 15.48
CA GLN A 627 -22.74 7.67 15.81
C GLN A 627 -21.40 8.09 15.19
N TRP A 628 -20.32 7.81 15.92
CA TRP A 628 -18.96 8.17 15.52
C TRP A 628 -18.17 7.01 14.91
N CYS A 629 -18.59 5.76 15.11
CA CYS A 629 -17.86 4.58 14.65
C CYS A 629 -18.02 4.34 13.13
N GLU A 630 -17.05 3.67 12.48
CA GLU A 630 -17.14 3.21 11.07
C GLU A 630 -18.16 2.05 10.88
N GLY A 631 -18.97 1.71 11.88
CA GLY A 631 -19.90 0.59 11.84
C GLY A 631 -21.20 0.93 12.58
N VAL A 632 -21.93 -0.10 12.99
CA VAL A 632 -23.28 0.02 13.55
C VAL A 632 -23.19 -0.11 15.07
N HIS A 633 -23.21 1.01 15.78
CA HIS A 633 -23.09 1.04 17.25
C HIS A 633 -24.39 1.48 17.91
N PHE A 634 -25.25 0.53 18.31
CA PHE A 634 -26.62 0.83 18.74
C PHE A 634 -26.74 1.89 19.86
N PRO A 635 -25.93 1.86 20.95
CA PRO A 635 -25.97 2.93 21.95
C PRO A 635 -25.67 4.35 21.43
N GLN A 636 -24.90 4.48 20.34
CA GLN A 636 -24.51 5.77 19.79
C GLN A 636 -25.50 6.31 18.76
N MET A 637 -26.52 5.54 18.36
CA MET A 637 -27.37 5.92 17.24
C MET A 637 -28.30 7.10 17.51
N GLY A 638 -28.49 7.48 18.78
CA GLY A 638 -29.47 8.48 19.19
C GLY A 638 -30.86 7.87 19.41
N ALA A 639 -31.64 8.48 20.30
CA ALA A 639 -32.90 7.92 20.77
C ALA A 639 -33.95 7.75 19.65
N ALA A 640 -33.98 8.68 18.69
CA ALA A 640 -34.91 8.63 17.56
C ALA A 640 -34.66 7.40 16.67
N ALA A 641 -33.40 7.12 16.32
CA ALA A 641 -33.04 5.96 15.50
C ALA A 641 -33.31 4.64 16.22
N ILE A 642 -33.01 4.56 17.52
CA ILE A 642 -33.28 3.37 18.35
C ILE A 642 -34.79 3.09 18.41
N LYS A 643 -35.63 4.13 18.51
CA LYS A 643 -37.09 3.99 18.48
C LYS A 643 -37.59 3.40 17.16
N VAL A 644 -36.97 3.76 16.04
CA VAL A 644 -37.28 3.14 14.74
C VAL A 644 -36.87 1.66 14.72
N LEU A 645 -35.71 1.31 15.24
CA LEU A 645 -35.29 -0.10 15.35
C LEU A 645 -36.28 -0.93 16.18
N ARG A 646 -36.77 -0.37 17.30
CA ARG A 646 -37.83 -1.01 18.10
C ARG A 646 -39.10 -1.24 17.28
N LYS A 647 -39.53 -0.24 16.49
CA LYS A 647 -40.70 -0.38 15.61
C LYS A 647 -40.51 -1.48 14.56
N ILE A 648 -39.32 -1.62 13.99
CA ILE A 648 -38.98 -2.71 13.06
C ILE A 648 -39.10 -4.05 13.78
N LYS A 649 -38.53 -4.18 14.99
CA LYS A 649 -38.64 -5.39 15.82
C LYS A 649 -40.09 -5.78 16.09
N GLU A 650 -40.90 -4.85 16.61
CA GLU A 650 -42.30 -5.07 17.00
C GLU A 650 -43.20 -5.40 15.80
N SER A 651 -42.74 -5.10 14.58
CA SER A 651 -43.45 -5.39 13.33
C SER A 651 -42.87 -6.59 12.58
N GLU A 652 -42.06 -7.42 13.25
CA GLU A 652 -41.43 -8.63 12.67
C GLU A 652 -40.61 -8.33 11.40
N GLY A 653 -39.97 -7.15 11.37
CA GLY A 653 -39.07 -6.75 10.31
C GLY A 653 -37.65 -7.30 10.47
N PHE A 654 -36.79 -7.03 9.49
CA PHE A 654 -35.39 -7.46 9.51
C PHE A 654 -34.42 -6.34 9.08
N LEU A 655 -33.12 -6.55 9.33
CA LEU A 655 -32.06 -5.59 9.01
C LEU A 655 -31.13 -6.11 7.91
N ILE A 656 -30.58 -5.17 7.14
CA ILE A 656 -29.50 -5.41 6.18
C ILE A 656 -28.32 -4.56 6.61
N ILE A 657 -27.20 -5.21 6.93
CA ILE A 657 -26.03 -4.58 7.55
C ILE A 657 -24.83 -4.77 6.62
N ASN A 658 -24.50 -3.71 5.87
CA ASN A 658 -23.40 -3.71 4.92
C ASN A 658 -22.07 -3.30 5.55
N GLY A 659 -21.03 -4.04 5.20
CA GLY A 659 -19.64 -3.71 5.54
C GLY A 659 -19.07 -4.53 6.69
N GLU A 660 -17.76 -4.76 6.61
CA GLU A 660 -17.02 -5.61 7.54
C GLU A 660 -17.14 -5.16 9.01
N HIS A 661 -17.00 -3.86 9.27
CA HIS A 661 -17.07 -3.32 10.64
C HIS A 661 -18.49 -3.39 11.20
N ALA A 662 -19.49 -3.03 10.39
CA ALA A 662 -20.90 -3.07 10.76
C ALA A 662 -21.33 -4.48 11.19
N SER A 663 -20.99 -5.52 10.41
CA SER A 663 -21.32 -6.91 10.74
C SER A 663 -20.68 -7.40 12.05
N MET A 664 -19.54 -6.84 12.45
CA MET A 664 -18.89 -7.20 13.71
C MET A 664 -19.45 -6.44 14.92
N MET A 665 -20.32 -5.46 14.71
CA MET A 665 -20.88 -4.61 15.76
C MET A 665 -22.37 -4.85 16.03
N ALA A 666 -23.03 -5.66 15.19
CA ALA A 666 -24.44 -6.04 15.32
C ALA A 666 -24.68 -7.18 16.34
N ASP A 667 -23.77 -7.37 17.29
CA ASP A 667 -23.82 -8.45 18.27
C ASP A 667 -25.14 -8.42 19.06
N ILE A 668 -25.78 -9.58 19.21
CA ILE A 668 -26.98 -9.85 20.02
C ILE A 668 -28.21 -8.95 19.76
N ILE A 669 -28.29 -8.25 18.62
CA ILE A 669 -29.49 -7.48 18.28
C ILE A 669 -30.69 -8.41 18.15
N GLU A 670 -31.78 -8.11 18.86
CA GLU A 670 -33.03 -8.87 18.85
C GLU A 670 -33.89 -8.55 17.61
N ILE A 671 -33.27 -8.47 16.43
CA ILE A 671 -33.90 -8.32 15.12
C ILE A 671 -33.15 -9.24 14.16
N ASP A 672 -33.88 -10.00 13.36
CA ASP A 672 -33.29 -10.80 12.29
C ASP A 672 -32.50 -9.90 11.34
N HIS A 673 -31.32 -10.34 10.91
CA HIS A 673 -30.47 -9.49 10.09
C HIS A 673 -29.56 -10.25 9.15
N PHE A 674 -29.16 -9.56 8.08
CA PHE A 674 -28.16 -10.02 7.14
C PHE A 674 -26.87 -9.22 7.28
N HIS A 675 -25.75 -9.93 7.36
CA HIS A 675 -24.41 -9.39 7.22
C HIS A 675 -23.94 -9.54 5.79
N ILE A 676 -23.56 -8.44 5.14
CA ILE A 676 -23.06 -8.44 3.77
C ILE A 676 -21.72 -7.72 3.72
N GLY A 677 -20.67 -8.37 3.22
CA GLY A 677 -19.36 -7.73 3.12
C GLY A 677 -18.23 -8.64 2.70
N LYS A 678 -17.00 -8.21 3.02
CA LYS A 678 -15.75 -8.91 2.71
C LYS A 678 -14.86 -8.99 3.94
N ALA A 679 -14.33 -10.18 4.24
CA ALA A 679 -13.43 -10.41 5.36
C ALA A 679 -12.00 -9.93 5.04
N ARG A 680 -11.76 -8.62 5.04
CA ARG A 680 -10.45 -8.01 4.73
C ARG A 680 -9.48 -8.15 5.90
N HIS A 681 -9.98 -8.18 7.13
CA HIS A 681 -9.15 -8.35 8.31
C HIS A 681 -9.02 -9.81 8.72
N ARG A 682 -7.80 -10.20 9.11
CA ARG A 682 -7.50 -11.56 9.61
C ARG A 682 -8.37 -11.96 10.80
N MET A 683 -8.75 -10.99 11.64
CA MET A 683 -9.62 -11.23 12.80
C MET A 683 -11.04 -11.56 12.36
N THR A 684 -11.62 -10.77 11.45
CA THR A 684 -12.92 -11.07 10.84
C THR A 684 -12.92 -12.44 10.18
N ALA A 685 -11.91 -12.75 9.36
CA ALA A 685 -11.80 -14.05 8.69
C ALA A 685 -11.83 -15.23 9.69
N LYS A 686 -11.14 -15.08 10.83
CA LYS A 686 -11.12 -16.10 11.90
C LYS A 686 -12.45 -16.21 12.66
N ILE A 687 -13.07 -15.10 13.01
CA ILE A 687 -14.41 -15.07 13.66
C ILE A 687 -15.45 -15.68 12.72
N MET A 688 -15.39 -15.30 11.44
CA MET A 688 -16.28 -15.81 10.43
C MET A 688 -16.03 -17.29 10.10
N GLY A 689 -14.81 -17.79 10.26
CA GLY A 689 -14.44 -19.14 9.84
C GLY A 689 -14.29 -19.29 8.32
N ILE A 690 -13.90 -18.21 7.62
CA ILE A 690 -13.75 -18.17 6.16
C ILE A 690 -12.37 -17.64 5.76
N PRO A 691 -11.86 -17.92 4.54
CA PRO A 691 -10.59 -17.38 4.08
C PRO A 691 -10.60 -15.85 4.03
N LYS A 692 -9.45 -15.22 4.34
CA LYS A 692 -9.27 -13.77 4.19
C LYS A 692 -9.53 -13.36 2.72
N GLU A 693 -10.14 -12.20 2.54
CA GLU A 693 -10.60 -11.66 1.24
C GLU A 693 -11.83 -12.37 0.64
N SER A 694 -12.43 -13.35 1.34
CA SER A 694 -13.72 -13.90 0.93
C SER A 694 -14.85 -12.92 1.26
N GLY A 695 -15.86 -12.89 0.39
CA GLY A 695 -17.13 -12.25 0.63
C GLY A 695 -18.01 -13.09 1.55
N PHE A 696 -18.99 -12.48 2.17
CA PHE A 696 -20.01 -13.16 2.96
C PHE A 696 -21.36 -12.46 2.79
N ILE A 697 -22.41 -13.27 2.67
CA ILE A 697 -23.81 -12.88 2.79
C ILE A 697 -24.39 -13.87 3.80
N GLN A 698 -24.49 -13.43 5.06
CA GLN A 698 -24.85 -14.29 6.19
C GLN A 698 -26.18 -13.85 6.80
N PHE A 699 -27.11 -14.77 6.96
CA PHE A 699 -28.29 -14.60 7.80
C PHE A 699 -27.97 -14.86 9.27
N VAL A 700 -28.49 -14.02 10.16
CA VAL A 700 -28.35 -14.16 11.61
C VAL A 700 -29.71 -13.93 12.27
N PRO A 701 -30.25 -14.93 12.99
CA PRO A 701 -31.47 -14.78 13.76
C PRO A 701 -31.33 -13.77 14.91
N ALA A 702 -32.47 -13.19 15.31
CA ALA A 702 -32.58 -12.27 16.42
C ALA A 702 -31.92 -12.78 17.70
N GLY A 703 -31.13 -11.91 18.33
CA GLY A 703 -30.46 -12.11 19.61
C GLY A 703 -29.19 -12.96 19.53
N VAL A 704 -28.88 -13.57 18.39
CA VAL A 704 -27.79 -14.56 18.31
C VAL A 704 -26.43 -13.91 18.04
N ARG A 705 -25.41 -14.36 18.79
CA ARG A 705 -24.02 -14.19 18.41
C ARG A 705 -23.53 -15.46 17.70
N THR A 706 -23.17 -15.34 16.44
CA THR A 706 -22.84 -16.50 15.59
C THR A 706 -21.51 -17.18 15.95
N THR A 707 -20.60 -16.46 16.62
CA THR A 707 -19.31 -16.98 17.06
C THR A 707 -19.25 -17.12 18.57
N LEU A 708 -19.03 -18.34 19.06
CA LEU A 708 -18.98 -18.66 20.48
C LEU A 708 -17.54 -18.92 20.93
N ALA A 709 -17.13 -18.19 21.97
CA ALA A 709 -15.76 -18.10 22.47
C ALA A 709 -14.77 -17.55 21.43
N TYR A 710 -13.81 -16.74 21.86
CA TYR A 710 -12.72 -16.27 21.01
C TYR A 710 -11.56 -15.87 21.94
N PRO A 711 -10.27 -16.17 21.64
CA PRO A 711 -9.67 -16.56 20.35
C PRO A 711 -9.70 -18.03 19.97
N THR A 712 -10.28 -18.90 20.80
CA THR A 712 -10.48 -20.33 20.53
C THR A 712 -11.97 -20.59 20.31
N PRO A 713 -12.49 -20.31 19.10
CA PRO A 713 -13.90 -20.47 18.83
C PRO A 713 -14.32 -21.93 18.93
N ILE A 714 -15.34 -22.19 19.73
CA ILE A 714 -16.08 -23.47 19.74
C ILE A 714 -16.96 -23.52 18.50
N GLN A 715 -17.49 -22.37 18.08
CA GLN A 715 -18.30 -22.19 16.89
C GLN A 715 -17.86 -20.91 16.18
N THR A 716 -17.60 -21.00 14.87
CA THR A 716 -17.44 -19.82 14.00
C THR A 716 -18.75 -19.47 13.31
N SER A 717 -18.80 -18.28 12.69
CA SER A 717 -19.97 -17.86 11.92
C SER A 717 -20.32 -18.83 10.78
N LYS A 718 -19.32 -19.45 10.16
CA LYS A 718 -19.51 -20.49 9.13
C LYS A 718 -20.06 -21.78 9.71
N ASN A 719 -19.57 -22.20 10.89
CA ASN A 719 -20.14 -23.38 11.57
C ASN A 719 -21.60 -23.14 11.92
N PHE A 720 -21.94 -21.94 12.40
CA PHE A 720 -23.31 -21.52 12.66
C PHE A 720 -24.19 -21.58 11.41
N ASP A 721 -23.76 -20.98 10.29
CA ASP A 721 -24.49 -21.03 9.01
C ASP A 721 -24.71 -22.47 8.54
N ASN A 722 -23.71 -23.35 8.66
CA ASN A 722 -23.85 -24.75 8.31
C ASN A 722 -24.85 -25.48 9.24
N ALA A 723 -24.87 -25.15 10.53
CA ALA A 723 -25.80 -25.74 11.48
C ALA A 723 -27.25 -25.35 11.16
N LEU A 724 -27.51 -24.08 10.80
CA LEU A 724 -28.83 -23.62 10.35
C LEU A 724 -29.33 -24.30 9.06
N LYS A 725 -28.44 -24.97 8.32
CA LYS A 725 -28.76 -25.69 7.09
C LYS A 725 -28.76 -27.21 7.28
N SER A 726 -28.50 -27.69 8.50
CA SER A 726 -28.46 -29.13 8.80
C SER A 726 -29.87 -29.71 8.88
N GLU A 727 -29.99 -30.99 8.55
CA GLU A 727 -31.25 -31.74 8.66
C GLU A 727 -31.83 -31.64 10.07
N LEU A 728 -31.00 -31.83 11.10
CA LEU A 728 -31.40 -31.71 12.50
C LEU A 728 -32.01 -30.35 12.84
N TYR A 729 -31.45 -29.25 12.32
CA TYR A 729 -32.03 -27.93 12.57
C TYR A 729 -33.39 -27.77 11.88
N ASN A 730 -33.51 -28.25 10.64
CA ASN A 730 -34.77 -28.21 9.91
C ASN A 730 -35.86 -29.05 10.60
N GLU A 731 -35.52 -30.24 11.12
CA GLU A 731 -36.43 -31.10 11.90
C GLU A 731 -36.88 -30.45 13.22
N LEU A 732 -36.02 -29.65 13.86
CA LEU A 732 -36.36 -28.92 15.09
C LEU A 732 -37.11 -27.61 14.84
N GLN A 733 -37.12 -27.13 13.59
CA GLN A 733 -37.79 -25.90 13.18
C GLN A 733 -39.25 -26.15 12.78
N GLU A 734 -39.57 -27.34 12.27
CA GLU A 734 -40.94 -27.84 12.06
C GLU A 734 -41.65 -28.14 13.39
#